data_AF-A0A1G0XXL8-F1
#
_entry.id   AF-A0A1G0XXL8-F1
#
_cell.length_a   1.000
_cell.length_b   1.000
_cell.length_c   1.000
_cell.angle_alpha   90.00
_cell.angle_beta   90.00
_cell.angle_gamma   90.00
#
_symmetry.space_group_name_H-M   'P 1'
#
loop_
_entity.id
_entity.type
_entity.pdbx_description
1 polymer ?
#
loop_
_entity_poly.entity_id
_entity_poly.type
_entity_poly.pdbx_seq_one_letter_code
_entity_poly.pdbx_strand_id
1 'polypeptide(L)'
;MDKIIQNEFLNPEASYRGAPFWAWNGKLEEDELRRQIRIMHQMGLGGFFMHSRVGLDTAYLSDEWFDRIKACIDEAEKLGMNAWLYDEDRWPSGAAGGLVTKNPDYRARSIVMKENGTASPETIAIFAAEMENGKIKNYRKIKSGEKISSKEKVLEFHIETQAESSWYNGQTYLDTLSHDAVKEFIKVTHEAYRKKIASKFGKSVPGIFTDEPNFIAAFHEDEKIIKNAWTKKLPEIFEKRYGYDIIDVLPEIFLDTKDSSFSKVRWNYFDCVTFLFADAFARQIGEWCTKNNMLHTGHALHEDTLSAQTCMAGSAMRSYEYMQAPGMDLLTEHWRVYNTAKQVSSAANQFGAKWRLTETYGCTGWDFPFAGHKALGDWQAALGINLRCQHLAWYTMQGEAKRDYPASIFYQSPWWESYSKVENYFARINYVMTKGSEVRNLLVIHPIESMWGTISKGWREDKEVAEMDTNFFRTSDFLLGANIDFDFGDEDIISRHAKIEKVGGKAKFTINKASYSTILVPPLKTIRKTTLALLETFVNAGGKVTFAGKAPEFVNGEKSDAAAKFADKTAIIPYSEKAIVKAVESNARTLSITDTDGKELSRVLYLLKEDKENFYLFICNTGHMKNPPSAMAEPSMVRDRKKVYPEAFVNIFMNAAGSVLELDPDTGKIYSADSKTSSGCVKIKTSFDELGSRLFLIPKKKKVSSFSARPSFKKECTLAINKKSWQVSTSEQNVLALDYPSLRIGPNGKWTKPDEILRVDSKVRDFLGTLRRGGRMVQPWARVKNHDPKKTPIGLSYKFEVKNVPSGTVSLAIEKPETFKIAVNGNALSSDSASGFWCDRSLKTIPFSGNLLKKGINEISLECDFTEEHPGLEIIYLLGDFSVKISGNKPTVNTPVRELKTGDWTKQGFPFYSGNMTYITTVKLTKSAKEKVFVKIPSYRGVAVAVYVNGEKAGITAWAPGEVDISSVVQIGSNEIRIEIMGHRRNSHGPLHYSEKWPMWTGPAQYISEGKGWSDKYNLVPCGLMENPLLLVRI
;
A
#
# COMPACT_ATOMS: atom_id res chain seq x y z
N MET A 1 21.73 29.77 1.99
CA MET A 1 21.73 28.30 1.80
C MET A 1 22.87 27.97 0.86
N ASP A 2 23.68 26.95 1.14
CA ASP A 2 24.80 26.56 0.26
C ASP A 2 24.27 26.24 -1.15
N LYS A 3 25.01 26.63 -2.20
CA LYS A 3 24.66 26.32 -3.59
C LYS A 3 24.53 24.82 -3.83
N ILE A 4 25.31 24.01 -3.12
CA ILE A 4 25.26 22.54 -3.18
C ILE A 4 23.88 22.05 -2.71
N ILE A 5 23.40 22.51 -1.55
CA ILE A 5 22.10 22.11 -0.98
C ILE A 5 20.94 22.56 -1.89
N GLN A 6 21.05 23.72 -2.55
CA GLN A 6 20.05 24.15 -3.53
C GLN A 6 19.99 23.22 -4.74
N ASN A 7 21.15 22.80 -5.25
CA ASN A 7 21.24 21.88 -6.38
C ASN A 7 20.71 20.49 -6.02
N GLU A 8 21.07 19.95 -4.85
CA GLU A 8 20.57 18.65 -4.37
C GLU A 8 19.07 18.68 -4.08
N PHE A 9 18.52 19.81 -3.59
CA PHE A 9 17.08 19.97 -3.46
C PHE A 9 16.39 20.03 -4.83
N LEU A 10 17.00 20.65 -5.84
CA LEU A 10 16.41 20.69 -7.18
C LEU A 10 16.43 19.29 -7.84
N ASN A 11 17.55 18.58 -7.68
CA ASN A 11 17.85 17.29 -8.31
C ASN A 11 18.29 16.24 -7.27
N PRO A 12 17.37 15.70 -6.45
CA PRO A 12 17.72 14.68 -5.46
C PRO A 12 18.20 13.37 -6.12
N GLU A 13 19.17 12.73 -5.47
CA GLU A 13 19.72 11.43 -5.86
C GLU A 13 18.69 10.28 -5.80
N ALA A 14 19.03 9.17 -6.45
CA ALA A 14 18.21 7.97 -6.54
C ALA A 14 17.73 7.42 -5.18
N SER A 15 18.55 7.52 -4.13
CA SER A 15 18.17 7.03 -2.81
C SER A 15 16.97 7.74 -2.18
N TYR A 16 16.62 8.94 -2.66
CA TYR A 16 15.49 9.71 -2.14
C TYR A 16 14.19 9.49 -2.94
N ARG A 17 14.26 8.77 -4.06
CA ARG A 17 13.14 8.49 -4.96
C ARG A 17 12.49 7.16 -4.60
N GLY A 18 11.24 6.96 -5.02
CA GLY A 18 10.56 5.68 -4.86
C GLY A 18 11.18 4.58 -5.73
N ALA A 19 10.93 3.34 -5.34
CA ALA A 19 11.31 2.14 -6.06
C ALA A 19 10.10 1.20 -6.07
N PRO A 20 9.43 0.98 -7.21
CA PRO A 20 8.21 0.18 -7.22
C PRO A 20 8.54 -1.29 -7.02
N PHE A 21 7.54 -2.05 -6.58
CA PHE A 21 7.57 -3.48 -6.86
C PHE A 21 7.54 -3.69 -8.36
N TRP A 22 8.50 -4.47 -8.84
CA TRP A 22 8.56 -4.89 -10.22
C TRP A 22 8.19 -6.36 -10.30
N ALA A 23 6.94 -6.59 -10.72
CA ALA A 23 6.37 -7.91 -10.84
C ALA A 23 7.07 -8.68 -11.95
N TRP A 24 7.96 -9.57 -11.57
CA TRP A 24 8.53 -10.57 -12.45
C TRP A 24 7.52 -11.69 -12.63
N ASN A 25 6.81 -11.62 -13.75
CA ASN A 25 5.84 -12.59 -14.20
C ASN A 25 6.12 -12.96 -15.67
N GLY A 26 5.63 -14.11 -16.14
CA GLY A 26 5.97 -14.64 -17.45
C GLY A 26 7.42 -15.12 -17.55
N LYS A 27 7.90 -15.29 -18.78
CA LYS A 27 9.29 -15.64 -19.08
C LYS A 27 10.15 -14.38 -19.12
N LEU A 28 11.17 -14.34 -18.27
CA LEU A 28 12.01 -13.16 -18.10
C LEU A 28 13.14 -13.14 -19.13
N GLU A 29 13.10 -12.13 -20.00
CA GLU A 29 14.08 -11.92 -21.08
C GLU A 29 14.97 -10.72 -20.75
N GLU A 30 16.29 -10.89 -20.88
CA GLU A 30 17.26 -9.88 -20.46
C GLU A 30 17.05 -8.51 -21.11
N ASP A 31 16.86 -8.46 -22.43
CA ASP A 31 16.68 -7.20 -23.15
C ASP A 31 15.42 -6.46 -22.72
N GLU A 32 14.36 -7.20 -22.40
CA GLU A 32 13.12 -6.61 -21.91
C GLU A 32 13.30 -6.06 -20.49
N LEU A 33 13.97 -6.80 -19.61
CA LEU A 33 14.31 -6.33 -18.28
C LEU A 33 15.12 -5.02 -18.33
N ARG A 34 16.18 -4.96 -19.15
CA ARG A 34 17.00 -3.75 -19.33
C ARG A 34 16.20 -2.59 -19.91
N ARG A 35 15.32 -2.85 -20.89
CA ARG A 35 14.42 -1.83 -21.46
C ARG A 35 13.51 -1.25 -20.37
N GLN A 36 12.91 -2.10 -19.54
CA GLN A 36 12.01 -1.69 -18.48
C GLN A 36 12.74 -0.86 -17.40
N ILE A 37 13.97 -1.20 -17.04
CA ILE A 37 14.78 -0.40 -16.13
C ILE A 37 15.01 1.03 -16.67
N ARG A 38 15.32 1.17 -17.96
CA ARG A 38 15.47 2.50 -18.61
C ARG A 38 14.18 3.32 -18.58
N ILE A 39 13.03 2.67 -18.70
CA ILE A 39 11.72 3.31 -18.55
C ILE A 39 11.52 3.79 -17.11
N MET A 40 11.82 2.96 -16.10
CA MET A 40 11.72 3.38 -14.70
C MET A 40 12.62 4.59 -14.40
N HIS A 41 13.82 4.61 -14.96
CA HIS A 41 14.71 5.77 -14.89
C HIS A 41 14.07 7.02 -15.53
N GLN A 42 13.49 6.90 -16.73
CA GLN A 42 12.78 8.01 -17.40
C GLN A 42 11.57 8.51 -16.61
N MET A 43 10.88 7.63 -15.89
CA MET A 43 9.79 7.98 -14.99
C MET A 43 10.27 8.75 -13.74
N GLY A 44 11.58 8.82 -13.49
CA GLY A 44 12.16 9.48 -12.33
C GLY A 44 12.19 8.63 -11.07
N LEU A 45 12.06 7.30 -11.19
CA LEU A 45 12.21 6.36 -10.08
C LEU A 45 13.68 6.17 -9.71
N GLY A 46 13.95 5.86 -8.44
CA GLY A 46 15.31 5.67 -7.92
C GLY A 46 15.81 4.24 -7.95
N GLY A 47 14.94 3.28 -8.26
CA GLY A 47 15.23 1.87 -8.18
C GLY A 47 14.01 1.02 -8.46
N PHE A 48 14.08 -0.26 -8.09
CA PHE A 48 13.01 -1.24 -8.21
C PHE A 48 13.25 -2.43 -7.28
N PHE A 49 12.18 -3.09 -6.85
CA PHE A 49 12.22 -4.37 -6.11
C PHE A 49 11.90 -5.52 -7.08
N MET A 50 12.86 -6.41 -7.31
CA MET A 50 12.70 -7.55 -8.23
C MET A 50 11.85 -8.65 -7.56
N HIS A 51 10.53 -8.60 -7.77
CA HIS A 51 9.54 -9.37 -7.02
C HIS A 51 8.85 -10.38 -7.91
N SER A 52 8.99 -11.69 -7.63
CA SER A 52 8.22 -12.73 -8.33
C SER A 52 6.71 -12.58 -8.09
N ARG A 53 5.91 -12.64 -9.15
CA ARG A 53 4.45 -12.48 -9.09
C ARG A 53 3.70 -13.52 -9.92
N VAL A 54 2.37 -13.47 -9.87
CA VAL A 54 1.48 -14.44 -10.51
C VAL A 54 1.82 -14.59 -12.00
N GLY A 55 2.18 -15.81 -12.40
CA GLY A 55 2.50 -16.17 -13.78
C GLY A 55 3.99 -16.30 -14.08
N LEU A 56 4.90 -16.32 -13.09
CA LEU A 56 6.34 -16.49 -13.31
C LEU A 56 6.66 -17.84 -13.98
N ASP A 57 7.37 -17.78 -15.11
CA ASP A 57 7.82 -18.95 -15.90
C ASP A 57 9.33 -19.20 -15.80
N THR A 58 10.13 -18.17 -15.50
CA THR A 58 11.54 -18.37 -15.16
C THR A 58 11.67 -19.02 -13.78
N ALA A 59 12.35 -20.16 -13.69
CA ALA A 59 12.50 -20.91 -12.44
C ALA A 59 13.17 -20.09 -11.33
N TYR A 60 12.46 -19.93 -10.21
CA TYR A 60 12.92 -19.19 -9.04
C TYR A 60 14.22 -19.79 -8.48
N LEU A 61 15.21 -18.92 -8.21
CA LEU A 61 16.57 -19.28 -7.74
C LEU A 61 17.36 -20.25 -8.66
N SER A 62 16.96 -20.40 -9.92
CA SER A 62 17.77 -21.08 -10.93
C SER A 62 18.98 -20.23 -11.36
N ASP A 63 19.93 -20.81 -12.10
CA ASP A 63 21.02 -20.03 -12.69
C ASP A 63 20.49 -18.95 -13.65
N GLU A 64 19.45 -19.26 -14.43
CA GLU A 64 18.79 -18.26 -15.29
C GLU A 64 18.23 -17.09 -14.47
N TRP A 65 17.57 -17.35 -13.33
CA TRP A 65 17.10 -16.31 -12.42
C TRP A 65 18.24 -15.40 -11.97
N PHE A 66 19.37 -15.97 -11.54
CA PHE A 66 20.51 -15.18 -11.10
C PHE A 66 21.19 -14.41 -12.24
N ASP A 67 21.15 -14.90 -13.47
CA ASP A 67 21.64 -14.15 -14.62
C ASP A 67 20.75 -12.95 -14.91
N ARG A 68 19.41 -13.07 -14.78
CA ARG A 68 18.49 -11.92 -14.84
C ARG A 68 18.74 -10.91 -13.74
N ILE A 69 18.98 -11.35 -12.50
CA ILE A 69 19.34 -10.47 -11.37
C ILE A 69 20.61 -9.68 -11.68
N LYS A 70 21.69 -10.33 -12.13
CA LYS A 70 22.95 -9.66 -12.49
C LYS A 70 22.74 -8.64 -13.61
N ALA A 71 21.99 -9.00 -14.65
CA ALA A 71 21.71 -8.11 -15.76
C ALA A 71 20.98 -6.83 -15.30
N CYS A 72 20.03 -6.97 -14.38
CA CYS A 72 19.31 -5.85 -13.80
C CYS A 72 20.20 -4.96 -12.93
N ILE A 73 21.05 -5.56 -12.09
CA ILE A 73 22.04 -4.82 -11.27
C ILE A 73 23.00 -4.04 -12.17
N ASP A 74 23.53 -4.67 -13.21
CA ASP A 74 24.45 -4.03 -14.15
C ASP A 74 23.80 -2.84 -14.88
N GLU A 75 22.52 -2.96 -15.24
CA GLU A 75 21.79 -1.83 -15.85
C GLU A 75 21.48 -0.72 -14.85
N ALA A 76 21.12 -1.08 -13.61
CA ALA A 76 20.90 -0.12 -12.54
C ALA A 76 22.17 0.69 -12.22
N GLU A 77 23.34 0.05 -12.21
CA GLU A 77 24.63 0.72 -12.00
C GLU A 77 24.94 1.76 -13.08
N LYS A 78 24.67 1.44 -14.36
CA LYS A 78 24.86 2.39 -15.48
C LYS A 78 23.98 3.63 -15.35
N LEU A 79 22.81 3.49 -14.73
CA LEU A 79 21.81 4.55 -14.58
C LEU A 79 21.83 5.21 -13.20
N GLY A 80 22.69 4.75 -12.28
CA GLY A 80 22.72 5.23 -10.89
C GLY A 80 21.46 4.90 -10.09
N MET A 81 20.81 3.77 -10.39
CA MET A 81 19.61 3.28 -9.70
C MET A 81 19.93 2.18 -8.68
N ASN A 82 18.99 1.89 -7.79
CA ASN A 82 19.07 0.81 -6.81
C ASN A 82 18.25 -0.43 -7.23
N ALA A 83 18.88 -1.60 -7.23
CA ALA A 83 18.25 -2.89 -7.51
C ALA A 83 18.01 -3.65 -6.20
N TRP A 84 16.80 -3.50 -5.64
CA TRP A 84 16.43 -4.15 -4.39
C TRP A 84 16.04 -5.61 -4.63
N LEU A 85 16.47 -6.48 -3.70
CA LEU A 85 16.11 -7.90 -3.72
C LEU A 85 14.76 -8.12 -3.04
N TYR A 86 14.16 -9.26 -3.34
CA TYR A 86 12.95 -9.77 -2.71
C TYR A 86 13.21 -11.25 -2.34
N ASP A 87 12.90 -11.64 -1.10
CA ASP A 87 13.35 -12.92 -0.52
C ASP A 87 12.43 -14.12 -0.78
N GLU A 88 11.36 -13.95 -1.56
CA GLU A 88 10.31 -14.96 -1.75
C GLU A 88 9.79 -15.06 -3.21
N ASP A 89 9.18 -16.19 -3.56
CA ASP A 89 8.32 -16.35 -4.75
C ASP A 89 6.86 -16.05 -4.38
N ARG A 90 6.35 -14.91 -4.85
CA ARG A 90 5.12 -14.25 -4.35
C ARG A 90 5.30 -13.84 -2.89
N TRP A 91 4.28 -13.98 -2.08
CA TRP A 91 4.23 -13.64 -0.66
C TRP A 91 3.29 -14.64 0.02
N PRO A 92 3.30 -14.78 1.36
CA PRO A 92 4.23 -14.17 2.31
C PRO A 92 5.61 -14.84 2.35
N SER A 93 6.62 -14.12 2.83
CA SER A 93 8.02 -14.54 2.95
C SER A 93 8.23 -15.66 3.98
N GLY A 94 8.97 -16.69 3.57
CA GLY A 94 9.47 -17.77 4.43
C GLY A 94 9.47 -19.15 3.76
N ALA A 95 8.65 -19.36 2.74
CA ALA A 95 8.52 -20.66 2.07
C ALA A 95 9.56 -20.89 0.95
N ALA A 96 10.14 -19.81 0.38
CA ALA A 96 11.01 -19.81 -0.79
C ALA A 96 10.39 -20.56 -1.99
N GLY A 97 9.16 -20.22 -2.37
CA GLY A 97 8.40 -20.88 -3.44
C GLY A 97 8.03 -22.32 -3.12
N GLY A 98 8.04 -22.68 -1.83
CA GLY A 98 7.83 -24.03 -1.32
C GLY A 98 9.12 -24.88 -1.23
N LEU A 99 10.28 -24.35 -1.60
CA LEU A 99 11.53 -25.11 -1.59
C LEU A 99 11.96 -25.55 -0.19
N VAL A 100 11.69 -24.74 0.84
CA VAL A 100 12.01 -25.05 2.24
C VAL A 100 10.99 -26.03 2.82
N THR A 101 9.71 -25.79 2.56
CA THR A 101 8.58 -26.49 3.20
C THR A 101 8.23 -27.84 2.55
N LYS A 102 8.93 -28.20 1.47
CA LYS A 102 9.04 -29.60 1.01
C LYS A 102 9.50 -30.53 2.13
N ASN A 103 10.34 -30.06 3.05
CA ASN A 103 10.65 -30.79 4.27
C ASN A 103 9.49 -30.60 5.28
N PRO A 104 8.78 -31.67 5.69
CA PRO A 104 7.67 -31.59 6.64
C PRO A 104 8.04 -30.99 8.00
N ASP A 105 9.32 -31.05 8.40
CA ASP A 105 9.77 -30.49 9.67
C ASP A 105 9.72 -28.95 9.72
N TYR A 106 9.76 -28.28 8.57
CA TYR A 106 9.75 -26.82 8.47
C TYR A 106 8.36 -26.23 8.17
N ARG A 107 7.33 -27.07 8.04
CA ARG A 107 5.97 -26.63 7.75
C ARG A 107 5.32 -25.99 8.98
N ALA A 108 4.54 -24.93 8.76
CA ALA A 108 3.77 -24.25 9.80
C ALA A 108 2.86 -25.21 10.56
N ARG A 109 2.70 -24.96 11.87
CA ARG A 109 1.91 -25.79 12.79
C ARG A 109 0.93 -24.96 13.58
N SER A 110 -0.18 -25.59 13.94
CA SER A 110 -1.19 -24.99 14.82
C SER A 110 -1.60 -25.99 15.90
N ILE A 111 -1.85 -25.47 17.10
CA ILE A 111 -2.57 -26.17 18.15
C ILE A 111 -4.06 -25.98 17.90
N VAL A 112 -4.80 -27.08 17.94
CA VAL A 112 -6.23 -27.11 17.60
C VAL A 112 -7.03 -27.58 18.79
N MET A 113 -8.06 -26.81 19.17
CA MET A 113 -9.04 -27.22 20.18
C MET A 113 -10.29 -27.78 19.50
N LYS A 114 -10.72 -28.98 19.90
CA LYS A 114 -12.00 -29.60 19.51
C LYS A 114 -12.90 -29.82 20.73
N GLU A 115 -14.09 -29.22 20.69
CA GLU A 115 -15.15 -29.53 21.67
C GLU A 115 -15.77 -30.90 21.39
N ASN A 116 -15.92 -31.70 22.45
CA ASN A 116 -16.35 -33.10 22.39
C ASN A 116 -15.48 -33.96 21.45
N GLY A 117 -14.19 -33.61 21.35
CA GLY A 117 -13.23 -34.37 20.56
C GLY A 117 -12.93 -35.75 21.17
N THR A 118 -12.44 -36.65 20.34
CA THR A 118 -11.93 -37.97 20.75
C THR A 118 -10.43 -37.97 20.51
N ALA A 119 -9.68 -38.64 21.39
CA ALA A 119 -8.23 -38.75 21.25
C ALA A 119 -7.82 -39.34 19.88
N SER A 120 -6.86 -38.72 19.24
CA SER A 120 -6.15 -39.21 18.06
C SER A 120 -4.64 -39.35 18.35
N PRO A 121 -3.85 -39.96 17.45
CA PRO A 121 -2.39 -40.02 17.61
C PRO A 121 -1.70 -38.65 17.76
N GLU A 122 -2.33 -37.59 17.26
CA GLU A 122 -1.84 -36.20 17.29
C GLU A 122 -2.27 -35.45 18.56
N THR A 123 -3.15 -36.04 19.38
CA THR A 123 -3.63 -35.45 20.64
C THR A 123 -2.48 -35.30 21.64
N ILE A 124 -2.27 -34.08 22.12
CA ILE A 124 -1.29 -33.74 23.14
C ILE A 124 -1.90 -33.57 24.53
N ALA A 125 -3.20 -33.24 24.62
CA ALA A 125 -3.91 -33.15 25.89
C ALA A 125 -5.42 -33.30 25.74
N ILE A 126 -6.08 -33.76 26.81
CA ILE A 126 -7.52 -33.86 26.93
C ILE A 126 -7.93 -33.29 28.27
N PHE A 127 -9.01 -32.52 28.30
CA PHE A 127 -9.57 -31.93 29.51
C PHE A 127 -11.06 -32.23 29.64
N ALA A 128 -11.51 -32.45 30.88
CA ALA A 128 -12.91 -32.31 31.23
C ALA A 128 -13.15 -30.88 31.73
N ALA A 129 -14.08 -30.14 31.12
CA ALA A 129 -14.37 -28.75 31.45
C ALA A 129 -15.86 -28.54 31.77
N GLU A 130 -16.17 -27.99 32.95
CA GLU A 130 -17.51 -27.50 33.29
C GLU A 130 -17.67 -26.10 32.68
N MET A 131 -18.68 -25.94 31.82
CA MET A 131 -18.93 -24.69 31.10
C MET A 131 -20.15 -23.95 31.66
N GLU A 132 -20.06 -22.63 31.80
CA GLU A 132 -21.17 -21.76 32.19
C GLU A 132 -21.21 -20.54 31.27
N ASN A 133 -22.33 -20.36 30.54
CA ASN A 133 -22.50 -19.26 29.58
C ASN A 133 -21.35 -19.12 28.55
N GLY A 134 -20.81 -20.25 28.09
CA GLY A 134 -19.69 -20.28 27.13
C GLY A 134 -18.30 -20.07 27.73
N LYS A 135 -18.20 -19.89 29.06
CA LYS A 135 -16.93 -19.71 29.79
C LYS A 135 -16.59 -20.95 30.62
N ILE A 136 -15.31 -21.14 30.91
CA ILE A 136 -14.83 -22.24 31.76
C ILE A 136 -15.08 -21.88 33.23
N LYS A 137 -15.85 -22.70 33.93
CA LYS A 137 -16.02 -22.61 35.38
C LYS A 137 -14.95 -23.40 36.13
N ASN A 138 -14.65 -24.60 35.66
CA ASN A 138 -13.56 -25.44 36.17
C ASN A 138 -13.11 -26.39 35.06
N TYR A 139 -11.86 -26.83 35.09
CA TYR A 139 -11.36 -27.86 34.19
C TYR A 139 -10.29 -28.72 34.86
N ARG A 140 -10.13 -29.94 34.36
CA ARG A 140 -9.09 -30.87 34.80
C ARG A 140 -8.57 -31.67 33.61
N LYS A 141 -7.26 -31.93 33.59
CA LYS A 141 -6.63 -32.80 32.60
C LYS A 141 -7.09 -34.23 32.86
N ILE A 142 -7.45 -34.96 31.81
CA ILE A 142 -7.96 -36.34 31.88
C ILE A 142 -7.22 -37.25 30.90
N LYS A 143 -7.30 -38.56 31.13
CA LYS A 143 -6.88 -39.56 30.14
C LYS A 143 -7.99 -39.82 29.13
N SER A 144 -7.60 -40.30 27.94
CA SER A 144 -8.58 -40.76 26.94
C SER A 144 -9.46 -41.87 27.52
N GLY A 145 -10.78 -41.75 27.34
CA GLY A 145 -11.77 -42.69 27.86
C GLY A 145 -12.10 -42.57 29.36
N GLU A 146 -11.52 -41.60 30.07
CA GLU A 146 -11.87 -41.33 31.47
C GLU A 146 -13.32 -40.82 31.59
N LYS A 147 -14.04 -41.27 32.63
CA LYS A 147 -15.42 -40.85 32.85
C LYS A 147 -15.48 -39.36 33.23
N ILE A 148 -16.36 -38.63 32.55
CA ILE A 148 -16.72 -37.25 32.88
C ILE A 148 -18.13 -37.19 33.48
N SER A 149 -18.41 -36.15 34.26
CA SER A 149 -19.75 -35.87 34.76
C SER A 149 -20.66 -35.34 33.64
N SER A 150 -21.97 -35.41 33.82
CA SER A 150 -22.95 -34.88 32.85
C SER A 150 -22.90 -33.36 32.66
N LYS A 151 -22.15 -32.64 33.52
CA LYS A 151 -21.95 -31.18 33.45
C LYS A 151 -20.63 -30.79 32.76
N GLU A 152 -19.74 -31.75 32.55
CA GLU A 152 -18.44 -31.55 31.90
C GLU A 152 -18.55 -31.80 30.39
N LYS A 153 -17.74 -31.08 29.62
CA LYS A 153 -17.46 -31.36 28.20
C LYS A 153 -16.02 -31.84 28.05
N VAL A 154 -15.76 -32.66 27.04
CA VAL A 154 -14.39 -33.01 26.65
C VAL A 154 -13.82 -31.90 25.76
N LEU A 155 -12.66 -31.39 26.11
CA LEU A 155 -11.85 -30.52 25.25
C LEU A 155 -10.60 -31.31 24.85
N GLU A 156 -10.47 -31.58 23.56
CA GLU A 156 -9.33 -32.29 22.98
C GLU A 156 -8.41 -31.29 22.29
N PHE A 157 -7.10 -31.48 22.45
CA PHE A 157 -6.07 -30.63 21.88
C PHE A 157 -5.05 -31.47 21.12
N HIS A 158 -4.84 -31.17 19.84
CA HIS A 158 -3.85 -31.82 18.97
C HIS A 158 -3.10 -30.80 18.11
N ILE A 159 -1.95 -31.22 17.60
CA ILE A 159 -1.15 -30.41 16.66
C ILE A 159 -1.48 -30.80 15.22
N GLU A 160 -1.82 -29.81 14.40
CA GLU A 160 -1.97 -29.97 12.96
C GLU A 160 -0.81 -29.29 12.24
N THR A 161 -0.27 -29.95 11.21
CA THR A 161 0.64 -29.33 10.24
C THR A 161 -0.20 -28.76 9.10
N GLN A 162 0.17 -27.59 8.58
CA GLN A 162 -0.59 -26.95 7.50
C GLN A 162 -0.71 -27.87 6.27
N ALA A 163 -1.89 -27.86 5.64
CA ALA A 163 -2.13 -28.57 4.40
C ALA A 163 -1.45 -27.90 3.19
N GLU A 164 -1.12 -28.70 2.18
CA GLU A 164 -0.53 -28.22 0.94
C GLU A 164 -1.51 -27.32 0.16
N SER A 165 -0.96 -26.33 -0.53
CA SER A 165 -1.75 -25.36 -1.30
C SER A 165 -1.03 -24.94 -2.57
N SER A 166 -1.80 -24.70 -3.63
CA SER A 166 -1.30 -24.10 -4.87
C SER A 166 -0.71 -22.69 -4.69
N TRP A 167 -1.08 -22.01 -3.59
CA TRP A 167 -0.47 -20.74 -3.18
C TRP A 167 1.03 -20.86 -2.93
N TYR A 168 1.49 -21.98 -2.37
CA TYR A 168 2.91 -22.28 -2.12
C TYR A 168 3.45 -23.30 -3.12
N ASN A 169 2.99 -23.24 -4.37
CA ASN A 169 3.39 -24.15 -5.45
C ASN A 169 3.20 -25.64 -5.13
N GLY A 170 2.12 -25.98 -4.42
CA GLY A 170 1.83 -27.36 -3.99
C GLY A 170 2.57 -27.77 -2.70
N GLN A 171 3.07 -26.80 -1.93
CA GLN A 171 3.69 -27.00 -0.62
C GLN A 171 2.92 -26.22 0.45
N THR A 172 3.56 -25.88 1.57
CA THR A 172 2.95 -25.14 2.69
C THR A 172 3.71 -23.87 3.01
N TYR A 173 3.20 -23.09 3.96
CA TYR A 173 3.96 -22.01 4.58
C TYR A 173 4.96 -22.53 5.62
N LEU A 174 5.92 -21.67 5.97
CA LEU A 174 7.00 -21.93 6.91
C LEU A 174 6.51 -21.83 8.37
N ASP A 175 7.05 -22.68 9.24
CA ASP A 175 7.02 -22.47 10.70
C ASP A 175 7.95 -21.29 11.06
N THR A 176 7.41 -20.07 11.01
CA THR A 176 8.14 -18.82 11.30
C THR A 176 8.52 -18.66 12.78
N LEU A 177 8.03 -19.54 13.65
CA LEU A 177 8.40 -19.62 15.07
C LEU A 177 9.62 -20.52 15.31
N SER A 178 10.04 -21.29 14.30
CA SER A 178 11.15 -22.23 14.40
C SER A 178 12.45 -21.65 13.85
N HIS A 179 13.45 -21.47 14.74
CA HIS A 179 14.80 -21.04 14.35
C HIS A 179 15.44 -21.90 13.27
N ASP A 180 15.19 -23.21 13.32
CA ASP A 180 15.78 -24.17 12.37
C ASP A 180 15.13 -24.03 10.98
N ALA A 181 13.81 -23.79 10.94
CA ALA A 181 13.08 -23.55 9.70
C ALA A 181 13.51 -22.23 9.04
N VAL A 182 13.59 -21.13 9.82
CA VAL A 182 14.06 -19.84 9.30
C VAL A 182 15.53 -19.89 8.89
N LYS A 183 16.38 -20.61 9.62
CA LYS A 183 17.78 -20.82 9.22
C LYS A 183 17.88 -21.52 7.87
N GLU A 184 17.03 -22.51 7.59
CA GLU A 184 16.98 -23.14 6.27
C GLU A 184 16.46 -22.16 5.20
N PHE A 185 15.46 -21.34 5.51
CA PHE A 185 15.01 -20.27 4.61
C PHE A 185 16.15 -19.33 4.22
N ILE A 186 16.90 -18.79 5.19
CA ILE A 186 18.08 -17.94 4.96
C ILE A 186 19.13 -18.68 4.10
N LYS A 187 19.34 -19.98 4.34
CA LYS A 187 20.29 -20.79 3.57
C LYS A 187 19.85 -20.97 2.11
N VAL A 188 18.56 -21.17 1.85
CA VAL A 188 18.00 -21.38 0.52
C VAL A 188 17.96 -20.08 -0.28
N THR A 189 17.58 -18.95 0.35
CA THR A 189 17.37 -17.67 -0.35
C THR A 189 18.57 -16.73 -0.20
N HIS A 190 18.80 -16.22 1.01
CA HIS A 190 19.76 -15.15 1.29
C HIS A 190 21.20 -15.58 0.97
N GLU A 191 21.62 -16.79 1.39
CA GLU A 191 22.95 -17.32 1.06
C GLU A 191 23.11 -17.64 -0.44
N ALA A 192 22.03 -17.95 -1.16
CA ALA A 192 22.10 -18.14 -2.61
C ALA A 192 22.37 -16.81 -3.33
N TYR A 193 21.69 -15.73 -2.94
CA TYR A 193 22.01 -14.38 -3.43
C TYR A 193 23.44 -13.98 -3.08
N ARG A 194 23.85 -14.15 -1.82
CA ARG A 194 25.20 -13.80 -1.38
C ARG A 194 26.29 -14.49 -2.20
N LYS A 195 26.16 -15.80 -2.46
CA LYS A 195 27.12 -16.55 -3.29
C LYS A 195 27.29 -15.97 -4.70
N LYS A 196 26.23 -15.40 -5.28
CA LYS A 196 26.23 -14.92 -6.67
C LYS A 196 26.56 -13.44 -6.79
N ILE A 197 26.18 -12.60 -5.82
CA ILE A 197 26.21 -11.12 -5.96
C ILE A 197 26.69 -10.34 -4.71
N ALA A 198 27.34 -10.98 -3.72
CA ALA A 198 27.76 -10.29 -2.49
C ALA A 198 28.61 -9.02 -2.70
N SER A 199 29.37 -8.89 -3.78
CA SER A 199 30.19 -7.70 -4.06
C SER A 199 29.37 -6.42 -4.28
N LYS A 200 28.07 -6.58 -4.55
CA LYS A 200 27.08 -5.52 -4.85
C LYS A 200 26.28 -5.09 -3.62
N PHE A 201 26.34 -5.85 -2.52
CA PHE A 201 25.59 -5.57 -1.29
C PHE A 201 26.00 -4.26 -0.62
N GLY A 202 25.00 -3.50 -0.19
CA GLY A 202 25.15 -2.16 0.39
C GLY A 202 25.60 -1.09 -0.60
N LYS A 203 25.61 -1.40 -1.90
CA LYS A 203 25.95 -0.49 -3.01
C LYS A 203 24.75 -0.38 -3.95
N SER A 204 24.85 -0.94 -5.16
CA SER A 204 23.74 -1.02 -6.13
C SER A 204 22.62 -1.93 -5.66
N VAL A 205 22.89 -2.86 -4.74
CA VAL A 205 21.90 -3.68 -4.04
C VAL A 205 21.86 -3.24 -2.57
N PRO A 206 20.99 -2.30 -2.18
CA PRO A 206 21.00 -1.73 -0.83
C PRO A 206 20.36 -2.63 0.23
N GLY A 207 19.43 -3.50 -0.15
CA GLY A 207 18.65 -4.29 0.80
C GLY A 207 17.81 -5.38 0.15
N ILE A 208 17.16 -6.16 1.02
CA ILE A 208 16.26 -7.25 0.66
C ILE A 208 14.92 -7.05 1.37
N PHE A 209 13.84 -7.21 0.61
CA PHE A 209 12.46 -7.07 1.07
C PHE A 209 11.91 -8.40 1.57
N THR A 210 11.25 -8.35 2.72
CA THR A 210 10.50 -9.43 3.36
C THR A 210 9.02 -9.02 3.46
N ASP A 211 8.13 -9.82 2.93
CA ASP A 211 6.73 -9.48 2.71
C ASP A 211 5.78 -10.30 3.57
N GLU A 212 5.01 -9.62 4.42
CA GLU A 212 3.95 -10.20 5.24
C GLU A 212 4.32 -11.48 6.04
N PRO A 213 5.54 -11.65 6.60
CA PRO A 213 5.82 -12.78 7.47
C PRO A 213 4.86 -12.74 8.66
N ASN A 214 4.44 -13.93 9.08
CA ASN A 214 3.42 -14.11 10.12
C ASN A 214 3.52 -15.55 10.65
N PHE A 215 2.85 -15.87 11.74
CA PHE A 215 2.86 -17.22 12.32
C PHE A 215 1.62 -18.06 12.03
N ILE A 216 0.84 -17.75 10.97
CA ILE A 216 -0.43 -18.37 10.53
C ILE A 216 -1.31 -18.91 11.68
N ALA A 217 -2.51 -18.34 11.79
CA ALA A 217 -3.65 -18.86 12.55
C ALA A 217 -3.58 -18.70 14.07
N ALA A 218 -3.72 -17.47 14.60
CA ALA A 218 -4.48 -17.30 15.83
C ALA A 218 -5.97 -17.07 15.51
N PHE A 219 -6.85 -17.85 16.13
CA PHE A 219 -8.30 -17.78 16.02
C PHE A 219 -8.88 -17.84 14.58
N HIS A 220 -8.37 -18.76 13.74
CA HIS A 220 -9.13 -19.21 12.58
C HIS A 220 -10.30 -20.06 13.09
N GLU A 221 -11.53 -19.58 12.89
CA GLU A 221 -12.75 -20.21 13.38
C GLU A 221 -13.50 -20.85 12.21
N ASP A 222 -13.75 -22.15 12.30
CA ASP A 222 -14.69 -22.88 11.44
C ASP A 222 -15.59 -23.71 12.35
N GLU A 223 -16.87 -23.33 12.45
CA GLU A 223 -18.03 -23.78 13.26
C GLU A 223 -17.80 -24.43 14.66
N LYS A 224 -16.74 -25.22 14.89
CA LYS A 224 -16.33 -25.86 16.17
C LYS A 224 -14.81 -26.00 16.38
N ILE A 225 -13.98 -25.58 15.43
CA ILE A 225 -12.52 -25.72 15.46
C ILE A 225 -11.89 -24.33 15.64
N ILE A 226 -11.00 -24.22 16.62
CA ILE A 226 -10.21 -23.01 16.84
C ILE A 226 -8.74 -23.38 16.79
N LYS A 227 -7.98 -22.64 16.00
CA LYS A 227 -6.54 -22.86 15.81
C LYS A 227 -5.76 -21.70 16.41
N ASN A 228 -4.66 -22.01 17.07
CA ASN A 228 -3.66 -21.06 17.51
C ASN A 228 -2.28 -21.49 17.01
N ALA A 229 -1.37 -20.54 16.78
CA ALA A 229 -0.03 -20.82 16.28
C ALA A 229 0.76 -21.76 17.21
N TRP A 230 1.62 -22.61 16.65
CA TRP A 230 2.40 -23.54 17.47
C TRP A 230 3.74 -23.88 16.82
N THR A 231 4.71 -24.24 17.64
CA THR A 231 5.95 -24.88 17.18
C THR A 231 6.44 -25.90 18.21
N LYS A 232 7.27 -26.85 17.78
CA LYS A 232 7.75 -27.96 18.64
C LYS A 232 8.46 -27.47 19.90
N LYS A 233 9.18 -26.34 19.82
CA LYS A 233 9.95 -25.76 20.94
C LYS A 233 9.13 -24.86 21.87
N LEU A 234 7.85 -24.59 21.55
CA LEU A 234 7.03 -23.66 22.32
C LEU A 234 6.87 -24.09 23.79
N PRO A 235 6.52 -25.35 24.13
CA PRO A 235 6.35 -25.76 25.53
C PRO A 235 7.61 -25.56 26.38
N GLU A 236 8.77 -26.00 25.90
CA GLU A 236 10.06 -25.87 26.59
C GLU A 236 10.40 -24.40 26.86
N ILE A 237 10.26 -23.54 25.84
CA ILE A 237 10.59 -22.12 25.95
C ILE A 237 9.58 -21.40 26.85
N PHE A 238 8.31 -21.79 26.77
CA PHE A 238 7.26 -21.25 27.63
C PHE A 238 7.51 -21.57 29.11
N GLU A 239 7.78 -22.83 29.43
CA GLU A 239 8.07 -23.26 30.81
C GLU A 239 9.29 -22.52 31.37
N LYS A 240 10.36 -22.38 30.57
CA LYS A 240 11.55 -21.61 30.94
C LYS A 240 11.26 -20.13 31.23
N ARG A 241 10.32 -19.52 30.50
CA ARG A 241 9.98 -18.09 30.64
C ARG A 241 9.02 -17.82 31.80
N TYR A 242 8.08 -18.72 32.09
CA TYR A 242 6.96 -18.44 33.00
C TYR A 242 6.85 -19.39 34.19
N GLY A 243 7.61 -20.48 34.21
CA GLY A 243 7.73 -21.40 35.35
C GLY A 243 6.61 -22.43 35.47
N TYR A 244 5.85 -22.69 34.40
CA TYR A 244 4.82 -23.75 34.36
C TYR A 244 4.63 -24.29 32.94
N ASP A 245 4.15 -25.52 32.83
CA ASP A 245 3.90 -26.18 31.54
C ASP A 245 2.60 -25.64 30.90
N ILE A 246 2.71 -25.13 29.67
CA ILE A 246 1.57 -24.66 28.89
C ILE A 246 0.57 -25.79 28.58
N ILE A 247 1.04 -27.04 28.46
CA ILE A 247 0.20 -28.19 28.13
C ILE A 247 -0.84 -28.45 29.23
N ASP A 248 -0.58 -28.05 30.46
CA ASP A 248 -1.49 -28.25 31.59
C ASP A 248 -2.62 -27.20 31.65
N VAL A 249 -2.53 -26.11 30.89
CA VAL A 249 -3.48 -24.99 30.94
C VAL A 249 -4.01 -24.56 29.57
N LEU A 250 -3.91 -25.43 28.56
CA LEU A 250 -4.35 -25.16 27.19
C LEU A 250 -5.77 -24.56 27.07
N PRO A 251 -6.79 -24.96 27.86
CA PRO A 251 -8.13 -24.39 27.75
C PRO A 251 -8.19 -22.85 27.86
N GLU A 252 -7.35 -22.25 28.71
CA GLU A 252 -7.37 -20.80 28.96
C GLU A 252 -6.78 -19.98 27.81
N ILE A 253 -6.01 -20.60 26.91
CA ILE A 253 -5.52 -19.94 25.69
C ILE A 253 -6.70 -19.61 24.75
N PHE A 254 -7.71 -20.49 24.72
CA PHE A 254 -8.82 -20.40 23.76
C PHE A 254 -10.10 -19.81 24.35
N LEU A 255 -10.33 -20.05 25.64
CA LEU A 255 -11.60 -19.76 26.29
C LEU A 255 -11.40 -18.84 27.50
N ASP A 256 -12.43 -18.06 27.80
CA ASP A 256 -12.47 -17.25 29.01
C ASP A 256 -12.83 -18.10 30.23
N THR A 257 -12.40 -17.65 31.41
CA THR A 257 -12.82 -18.22 32.68
C THR A 257 -14.08 -17.51 33.18
N LYS A 258 -14.86 -18.16 34.05
CA LYS A 258 -16.06 -17.56 34.66
C LYS A 258 -15.74 -16.25 35.38
N ASP A 259 -14.58 -16.19 36.03
CA ASP A 259 -14.20 -15.08 36.90
C ASP A 259 -13.54 -13.92 36.15
N SER A 260 -13.03 -14.14 34.93
CA SER A 260 -12.34 -13.11 34.15
C SER A 260 -12.34 -13.40 32.65
N SER A 261 -12.64 -12.37 31.84
CA SER A 261 -12.37 -12.37 30.38
C SER A 261 -10.90 -12.12 30.04
N PHE A 262 -10.11 -11.61 31.00
CA PHE A 262 -8.68 -11.44 30.87
C PHE A 262 -7.94 -12.66 31.43
N SER A 263 -7.06 -13.29 30.65
CA SER A 263 -6.26 -14.45 31.09
C SER A 263 -4.75 -14.18 31.06
N LYS A 264 -4.08 -14.45 32.19
CA LYS A 264 -2.61 -14.44 32.29
C LYS A 264 -1.97 -15.52 31.40
N VAL A 265 -2.57 -16.71 31.35
CA VAL A 265 -2.07 -17.82 30.51
C VAL A 265 -2.03 -17.39 29.05
N ARG A 266 -3.10 -16.74 28.59
CA ARG A 266 -3.19 -16.22 27.23
C ARG A 266 -2.19 -15.11 26.94
N TRP A 267 -2.03 -14.18 27.89
CA TRP A 267 -1.01 -13.13 27.82
C TRP A 267 0.41 -13.72 27.69
N ASN A 268 0.77 -14.70 28.53
CA ASN A 268 2.05 -15.41 28.48
C ASN A 268 2.25 -16.16 27.16
N TYR A 269 1.19 -16.78 26.63
CA TYR A 269 1.23 -17.50 25.36
C TYR A 269 1.56 -16.56 24.20
N PHE A 270 0.83 -15.44 24.08
CA PHE A 270 1.12 -14.46 23.04
C PHE A 270 2.47 -13.78 23.23
N ASP A 271 2.92 -13.50 24.46
CA ASP A 271 4.30 -13.01 24.68
C ASP A 271 5.35 -14.01 24.19
N CYS A 272 5.12 -15.33 24.42
CA CYS A 272 6.02 -16.39 23.98
C CYS A 272 6.06 -16.53 22.47
N VAL A 273 4.90 -16.58 21.81
CA VAL A 273 4.80 -16.69 20.35
C VAL A 273 5.39 -15.45 19.67
N THR A 274 5.12 -14.25 20.20
CA THR A 274 5.70 -13.00 19.70
C THR A 274 7.22 -13.01 19.84
N PHE A 275 7.74 -13.47 20.99
CA PHE A 275 9.18 -13.62 21.20
C PHE A 275 9.78 -14.58 20.18
N LEU A 276 9.19 -15.76 20.00
CA LEU A 276 9.66 -16.76 19.04
C LEU A 276 9.66 -16.22 17.62
N PHE A 277 8.59 -15.54 17.19
CA PHE A 277 8.50 -14.96 15.86
C PHE A 277 9.55 -13.88 15.61
N ALA A 278 9.66 -12.90 16.52
CA ALA A 278 10.64 -11.82 16.40
C ALA A 278 12.09 -12.37 16.46
N ASP A 279 12.36 -13.35 17.30
CA ASP A 279 13.70 -13.92 17.49
C ASP A 279 14.12 -14.88 16.37
N ALA A 280 13.24 -15.80 15.97
CA ALA A 280 13.51 -16.76 14.91
C ALA A 280 13.52 -16.09 13.53
N PHE A 281 12.54 -15.23 13.25
CA PHE A 281 12.36 -14.63 11.93
C PHE A 281 13.11 -13.30 11.80
N ALA A 282 12.63 -12.25 12.49
CA ALA A 282 13.11 -10.89 12.28
C ALA A 282 14.59 -10.72 12.68
N ARG A 283 15.00 -11.24 13.84
CA ARG A 283 16.39 -11.12 14.33
C ARG A 283 17.37 -11.91 13.47
N GLN A 284 17.09 -13.18 13.12
CA GLN A 284 18.02 -13.97 12.31
C GLN A 284 18.28 -13.33 10.93
N ILE A 285 17.21 -12.85 10.27
CA ILE A 285 17.34 -12.15 8.98
C ILE A 285 18.04 -10.79 9.16
N GLY A 286 17.66 -10.03 10.18
CA GLY A 286 18.26 -8.73 10.49
C GLY A 286 19.76 -8.79 10.82
N GLU A 287 20.19 -9.78 11.59
CA GLU A 287 21.59 -10.06 11.89
C GLU A 287 22.36 -10.50 10.64
N TRP A 288 21.74 -11.35 9.82
CA TRP A 288 22.33 -11.75 8.53
C TRP A 288 22.52 -10.54 7.61
N CYS A 289 21.52 -9.67 7.50
CA CYS A 289 21.59 -8.44 6.69
C CYS A 289 22.69 -7.50 7.21
N THR A 290 22.74 -7.28 8.52
CA THR A 290 23.78 -6.48 9.19
C THR A 290 25.18 -7.00 8.85
N LYS A 291 25.41 -8.32 8.98
CA LYS A 291 26.69 -8.96 8.67
C LYS A 291 27.11 -8.82 7.20
N ASN A 292 26.14 -8.68 6.30
CA ASN A 292 26.36 -8.58 4.86
C ASN A 292 26.22 -7.14 4.31
N ASN A 293 26.16 -6.14 5.18
CA ASN A 293 26.00 -4.73 4.81
C ASN A 293 24.74 -4.47 3.94
N MET A 294 23.64 -5.12 4.30
CA MET A 294 22.35 -5.04 3.63
C MET A 294 21.31 -4.45 4.57
N LEU A 295 20.32 -3.75 4.00
CA LEU A 295 19.12 -3.36 4.70
C LEU A 295 18.10 -4.51 4.69
N HIS A 296 17.67 -4.97 5.87
CA HIS A 296 16.44 -5.73 6.04
C HIS A 296 15.25 -4.76 6.02
N THR A 297 14.40 -4.87 5.00
CA THR A 297 13.22 -4.01 4.79
C THR A 297 11.98 -4.85 4.53
N GLY A 298 10.81 -4.23 4.63
CA GLY A 298 9.53 -4.89 4.44
C GLY A 298 8.58 -4.61 5.59
N HIS A 299 7.57 -5.44 5.78
CA HIS A 299 6.58 -5.26 6.85
C HIS A 299 5.96 -6.59 7.25
N ALA A 300 5.36 -6.67 8.44
CA ALA A 300 4.62 -7.85 8.88
C ALA A 300 3.17 -7.82 8.33
N LEU A 301 2.47 -8.96 8.40
CA LEU A 301 1.07 -9.02 8.02
C LEU A 301 0.16 -8.43 9.11
N HIS A 302 -0.84 -7.63 8.72
CA HIS A 302 -1.91 -7.14 9.61
C HIS A 302 -1.44 -6.27 10.79
N GLU A 303 -0.70 -5.20 10.50
CA GLU A 303 -0.08 -4.30 11.49
C GLU A 303 -1.03 -3.18 11.99
N ASP A 304 -2.26 -3.15 11.48
CA ASP A 304 -3.18 -2.01 11.51
C ASP A 304 -4.02 -1.89 12.79
N THR A 305 -4.56 -3.00 13.31
CA THR A 305 -5.30 -3.04 14.59
C THR A 305 -4.57 -3.87 15.65
N LEU A 306 -4.95 -3.72 16.92
CA LEU A 306 -4.37 -4.52 18.00
C LEU A 306 -4.80 -5.99 17.87
N SER A 307 -6.07 -6.21 17.53
CA SER A 307 -6.65 -7.55 17.37
C SER A 307 -6.02 -8.31 16.19
N ALA A 308 -5.84 -7.65 15.04
CA ALA A 308 -5.24 -8.26 13.86
C ALA A 308 -3.75 -8.55 14.08
N GLN A 309 -3.01 -7.61 14.68
CA GLN A 309 -1.62 -7.81 15.09
C GLN A 309 -1.47 -9.01 16.02
N THR A 310 -2.29 -9.08 17.08
CA THR A 310 -2.26 -10.21 18.03
C THR A 310 -2.40 -11.55 17.32
N CYS A 311 -3.27 -11.62 16.30
CA CYS A 311 -3.53 -12.87 15.58
C CYS A 311 -2.42 -13.28 14.60
N MET A 312 -1.61 -12.34 14.11
CA MET A 312 -0.74 -12.56 12.95
C MET A 312 0.75 -12.37 13.25
N ALA A 313 1.10 -11.42 14.11
CA ALA A 313 2.48 -11.02 14.41
C ALA A 313 2.76 -10.83 15.91
N GLY A 314 1.72 -10.77 16.75
CA GLY A 314 1.83 -10.48 18.18
C GLY A 314 2.08 -9.00 18.47
N SER A 315 3.27 -8.49 18.11
CA SER A 315 3.66 -7.07 18.13
C SER A 315 4.54 -6.75 16.93
N ALA A 316 4.09 -5.87 16.04
CA ALA A 316 4.87 -5.45 14.87
C ALA A 316 6.16 -4.72 15.28
N MET A 317 6.12 -3.92 16.34
CA MET A 317 7.27 -3.13 16.81
C MET A 317 8.46 -4.00 17.24
N ARG A 318 8.22 -5.20 17.81
CA ARG A 318 9.29 -6.13 18.19
C ARG A 318 10.04 -6.68 16.98
N SER A 319 9.38 -6.82 15.82
CA SER A 319 10.04 -7.17 14.56
C SER A 319 10.83 -5.98 13.99
N TYR A 320 10.28 -4.77 14.07
CA TYR A 320 10.94 -3.56 13.56
C TYR A 320 12.28 -3.25 14.23
N GLU A 321 12.50 -3.67 15.47
CA GLU A 321 13.81 -3.57 16.15
C GLU A 321 14.95 -4.18 15.32
N TYR A 322 14.68 -5.24 14.56
CA TYR A 322 15.67 -5.99 13.79
C TYR A 322 15.66 -5.66 12.30
N MET A 323 14.88 -4.66 11.87
CA MET A 323 14.84 -4.18 10.50
C MET A 323 15.67 -2.90 10.37
N GLN A 324 16.67 -2.88 9.49
CA GLN A 324 17.47 -1.68 9.24
C GLN A 324 16.66 -0.60 8.47
N ALA A 325 15.57 -1.01 7.81
CA ALA A 325 14.60 -0.14 7.17
C ALA A 325 13.17 -0.68 7.40
N PRO A 326 12.57 -0.52 8.60
CA PRO A 326 11.24 -1.06 8.88
C PRO A 326 10.19 -0.42 7.96
N GLY A 327 9.12 -1.13 7.66
CA GLY A 327 8.09 -0.67 6.75
C GLY A 327 6.68 -1.00 7.21
N MET A 328 5.72 -0.58 6.38
CA MET A 328 4.29 -0.79 6.55
C MET A 328 3.61 -1.05 5.20
N ASP A 329 2.32 -1.37 5.25
CA ASP A 329 1.45 -1.51 4.08
C ASP A 329 0.29 -0.49 4.05
N LEU A 330 -0.02 0.04 2.86
CA LEU A 330 -1.15 0.91 2.54
C LEU A 330 -1.71 0.59 1.13
N LEU A 331 -2.61 -0.38 1.06
CA LEU A 331 -3.12 -0.89 -0.21
C LEU A 331 -4.12 0.01 -0.92
N THR A 332 -4.97 0.74 -0.19
CA THR A 332 -6.08 1.51 -0.79
C THR A 332 -6.20 2.93 -0.23
N GLU A 333 -6.81 3.83 -1.00
CA GLU A 333 -7.08 5.20 -0.58
C GLU A 333 -8.09 5.32 0.56
N HIS A 334 -8.80 4.23 0.83
CA HIS A 334 -9.78 4.09 1.88
C HIS A 334 -9.18 3.68 3.23
N TRP A 335 -7.88 3.46 3.35
CA TRP A 335 -7.25 3.07 4.61
C TRP A 335 -6.48 4.23 5.24
N ARG A 336 -6.74 4.44 6.54
CA ARG A 336 -6.11 5.46 7.38
C ARG A 336 -5.27 4.80 8.46
N VAL A 337 -4.22 4.09 8.03
CA VAL A 337 -3.29 3.33 8.88
C VAL A 337 -2.23 4.24 9.53
N TYR A 338 -2.66 5.34 10.16
CA TYR A 338 -1.78 6.26 10.89
C TYR A 338 -1.02 5.56 12.01
N ASN A 339 -1.68 4.63 12.70
CA ASN A 339 -1.08 3.88 13.78
C ASN A 339 0.09 3.01 13.30
N THR A 340 -0.04 2.35 12.15
CA THR A 340 1.07 1.59 11.54
C THR A 340 2.25 2.51 11.21
N ALA A 341 1.99 3.67 10.58
CA ALA A 341 3.04 4.65 10.31
C ALA A 341 3.72 5.17 11.60
N LYS A 342 2.93 5.35 12.67
CA LYS A 342 3.45 5.73 13.99
C LYS A 342 4.27 4.62 14.62
N GLN A 343 3.86 3.35 14.55
CA GLN A 343 4.66 2.22 15.04
C GLN A 343 6.01 2.13 14.33
N VAL A 344 6.03 2.19 12.98
CA VAL A 344 7.25 2.20 12.17
C VAL A 344 8.15 3.38 12.52
N SER A 345 7.61 4.60 12.52
CA SER A 345 8.40 5.79 12.80
C SER A 345 8.91 5.84 14.25
N SER A 346 8.19 5.23 15.20
CA SER A 346 8.62 5.12 16.60
C SER A 346 9.82 4.20 16.75
N ALA A 347 9.73 2.97 16.22
CA ALA A 347 10.84 2.03 16.23
C ALA A 347 12.04 2.59 15.47
N ALA A 348 11.82 3.18 14.29
CA ALA A 348 12.89 3.79 13.51
C ALA A 348 13.56 4.97 14.23
N ASN A 349 12.82 5.80 14.98
CA ASN A 349 13.42 6.87 15.80
C ASN A 349 14.24 6.28 16.96
N GLN A 350 13.68 5.29 17.68
CA GLN A 350 14.32 4.65 18.83
C GLN A 350 15.62 3.92 18.46
N PHE A 351 15.69 3.29 17.29
CA PHE A 351 16.87 2.53 16.84
C PHE A 351 17.73 3.28 15.80
N GLY A 352 17.27 4.44 15.32
CA GLY A 352 17.98 5.30 14.38
C GLY A 352 17.99 4.76 12.95
N ALA A 353 16.91 4.11 12.52
CA ALA A 353 16.73 3.68 11.13
C ALA A 353 16.39 4.90 10.26
N LYS A 354 17.22 5.11 9.22
CA LYS A 354 17.09 6.24 8.28
C LYS A 354 15.89 6.06 7.36
N TRP A 355 15.73 4.85 6.83
CA TRP A 355 14.72 4.53 5.83
C TRP A 355 13.53 3.86 6.48
N ARG A 356 12.33 4.26 6.05
CA ARG A 356 11.05 3.76 6.54
C ARG A 356 10.16 3.49 5.36
N LEU A 357 9.96 2.22 5.07
CA LEU A 357 9.32 1.76 3.85
C LEU A 357 7.78 1.83 3.95
N THR A 358 7.12 2.01 2.81
CA THR A 358 5.70 1.72 2.65
C THR A 358 5.49 0.94 1.34
N GLU A 359 4.88 -0.23 1.41
CA GLU A 359 4.15 -0.80 0.27
C GLU A 359 2.87 0.02 0.09
N THR A 360 2.62 0.53 -1.12
CA THR A 360 1.47 1.42 -1.31
C THR A 360 0.82 1.37 -2.68
N TYR A 361 -0.48 1.63 -2.73
CA TYR A 361 -1.35 1.77 -3.92
C TYR A 361 -1.89 0.47 -4.55
N GLY A 362 -1.64 -0.70 -3.97
CA GLY A 362 -1.89 -1.97 -4.67
C GLY A 362 -3.35 -2.28 -5.02
N CYS A 363 -4.32 -1.68 -4.32
CA CYS A 363 -5.74 -1.99 -4.49
C CYS A 363 -6.58 -0.81 -4.99
N THR A 364 -5.96 0.24 -5.50
CA THR A 364 -6.65 1.48 -5.92
C THR A 364 -7.28 1.41 -7.32
N GLY A 365 -6.86 0.45 -8.15
CA GLY A 365 -7.34 0.33 -9.53
C GLY A 365 -6.75 1.36 -10.50
N TRP A 366 -7.17 1.28 -11.77
CA TRP A 366 -6.57 2.02 -12.89
C TRP A 366 -6.89 3.52 -12.93
N ASP A 367 -8.00 3.97 -12.33
CA ASP A 367 -8.39 5.39 -12.34
C ASP A 367 -7.84 6.17 -11.13
N PHE A 368 -6.82 5.64 -10.45
CA PHE A 368 -6.18 6.31 -9.33
C PHE A 368 -5.39 7.55 -9.80
N PRO A 369 -5.70 8.76 -9.30
CA PRO A 369 -5.11 9.99 -9.81
C PRO A 369 -3.75 10.29 -9.16
N PHE A 370 -2.94 11.14 -9.79
CA PHE A 370 -1.70 11.66 -9.17
C PHE A 370 -1.97 12.43 -7.87
N ALA A 371 -3.12 13.10 -7.74
CA ALA A 371 -3.59 13.66 -6.48
C ALA A 371 -3.74 12.59 -5.38
N GLY A 372 -4.11 11.35 -5.74
CA GLY A 372 -4.15 10.18 -4.87
C GLY A 372 -2.77 9.79 -4.36
N HIS A 373 -1.81 9.63 -5.27
CA HIS A 373 -0.41 9.37 -4.91
C HIS A 373 0.14 10.44 -3.96
N LYS A 374 -0.14 11.72 -4.26
CA LYS A 374 0.26 12.85 -3.40
C LYS A 374 -0.42 12.78 -2.03
N ALA A 375 -1.75 12.67 -1.98
CA ALA A 375 -2.50 12.68 -0.73
C ALA A 375 -2.03 11.59 0.23
N LEU A 376 -1.87 10.37 -0.28
CA LEU A 376 -1.46 9.24 0.54
C LEU A 376 0.02 9.30 0.92
N GLY A 377 0.91 9.74 0.02
CA GLY A 377 2.32 9.89 0.33
C GLY A 377 2.61 11.06 1.29
N ASP A 378 1.83 12.14 1.22
CA ASP A 378 2.01 13.33 2.07
C ASP A 378 1.75 13.03 3.53
N TRP A 379 0.61 12.41 3.87
CA TRP A 379 0.35 12.10 5.27
C TRP A 379 1.37 11.07 5.79
N GLN A 380 1.83 10.14 4.94
CA GLN A 380 2.89 9.20 5.30
C GLN A 380 4.21 9.92 5.60
N ALA A 381 4.61 10.88 4.76
CA ALA A 381 5.79 11.71 4.99
C ALA A 381 5.66 12.56 6.26
N ALA A 382 4.49 13.13 6.53
CA ALA A 382 4.21 13.86 7.76
C ALA A 382 4.24 12.98 9.02
N LEU A 383 3.96 11.67 8.90
CA LEU A 383 4.09 10.73 10.01
C LEU A 383 5.47 10.06 10.09
N GLY A 384 6.36 10.34 9.13
CA GLY A 384 7.76 9.95 9.16
C GLY A 384 8.18 8.87 8.19
N ILE A 385 7.31 8.38 7.30
CA ILE A 385 7.63 7.38 6.26
C ILE A 385 8.33 8.07 5.09
N ASN A 386 9.38 7.46 4.52
CA ASN A 386 10.25 8.15 3.56
C ASN A 386 10.86 7.25 2.45
N LEU A 387 10.49 5.98 2.37
CA LEU A 387 10.87 5.08 1.28
C LEU A 387 9.60 4.48 0.67
N ARG A 388 9.26 4.91 -0.55
CA ARG A 388 8.02 4.49 -1.22
C ARG A 388 8.28 3.26 -2.10
N CYS A 389 7.53 2.20 -1.84
CA CYS A 389 7.41 1.02 -2.68
C CYS A 389 6.02 1.01 -3.34
N GLN A 390 5.94 1.48 -4.58
CA GLN A 390 4.67 1.53 -5.30
C GLN A 390 4.28 0.15 -5.83
N HIS A 391 3.05 -0.23 -5.53
CA HIS A 391 2.38 -1.41 -6.04
C HIS A 391 1.49 -1.00 -7.22
N LEU A 392 1.70 -1.47 -8.46
CA LEU A 392 2.74 -2.37 -8.97
C LEU A 392 3.32 -1.86 -10.29
N ALA A 393 4.50 -2.33 -10.69
CA ALA A 393 5.00 -2.24 -12.06
C ALA A 393 5.07 -3.64 -12.66
N TRP A 394 4.25 -3.95 -13.67
CA TRP A 394 4.24 -5.30 -14.26
C TRP A 394 5.32 -5.49 -15.32
N TYR A 395 5.97 -6.67 -15.31
CA TYR A 395 6.79 -7.10 -16.44
C TYR A 395 5.94 -7.34 -17.70
N THR A 396 4.78 -8.00 -17.56
CA THR A 396 3.81 -8.16 -18.65
C THR A 396 2.37 -8.25 -18.13
N MET A 397 1.41 -7.85 -18.97
CA MET A 397 -0.02 -8.05 -18.73
C MET A 397 -0.50 -9.47 -19.06
N GLN A 398 0.36 -10.38 -19.54
CA GLN A 398 -0.08 -11.69 -20.02
C GLN A 398 -0.92 -12.49 -18.99
N GLY A 399 -2.07 -12.97 -19.44
CA GLY A 399 -2.92 -13.88 -18.67
C GLY A 399 -3.37 -13.28 -17.34
N GLU A 400 -3.17 -14.03 -16.24
CA GLU A 400 -3.71 -13.67 -14.92
C GLU A 400 -2.96 -12.49 -14.29
N ALA A 401 -1.75 -12.20 -14.75
CA ALA A 401 -0.92 -11.15 -14.18
C ALA A 401 -1.57 -9.76 -14.25
N LYS A 402 -2.35 -9.45 -15.31
CA LYS A 402 -3.05 -8.14 -15.41
C LYS A 402 -4.15 -7.91 -14.37
N ARG A 403 -4.49 -8.93 -13.58
CA ARG A 403 -5.47 -8.88 -12.48
C ARG A 403 -4.82 -9.02 -11.11
N ASP A 404 -3.51 -9.24 -11.06
CA ASP A 404 -2.73 -9.29 -9.83
C ASP A 404 -2.60 -7.89 -9.24
N TYR A 405 -3.64 -7.49 -8.49
CA TYR A 405 -3.80 -6.22 -7.78
C TYR A 405 -3.48 -4.99 -8.66
N PRO A 406 -4.34 -4.69 -9.65
CA PRO A 406 -4.17 -3.55 -10.54
C PRO A 406 -4.33 -2.22 -9.78
N ALA A 407 -3.65 -1.15 -10.20
CA ALA A 407 -3.11 -0.95 -11.54
C ALA A 407 -1.59 -0.93 -11.65
N SER A 408 -1.09 -1.27 -12.84
CA SER A 408 0.30 -1.02 -13.18
C SER A 408 0.55 0.48 -13.31
N ILE A 409 1.45 1.03 -12.49
CA ILE A 409 1.92 2.41 -12.60
C ILE A 409 2.92 2.61 -13.74
N PHE A 410 3.20 1.56 -14.51
CA PHE A 410 4.33 1.46 -15.42
C PHE A 410 3.94 1.73 -16.89
N TYR A 411 4.77 1.35 -17.88
CA TYR A 411 4.59 1.76 -19.30
C TYR A 411 3.24 1.35 -19.92
N GLN A 412 2.51 0.43 -19.30
CA GLN A 412 1.16 0.06 -19.72
C GLN A 412 0.11 1.15 -19.44
N SER A 413 0.39 2.05 -18.50
CA SER A 413 -0.43 3.22 -18.19
C SER A 413 -0.14 4.38 -19.15
N PRO A 414 -1.15 5.05 -19.74
CA PRO A 414 -0.94 6.04 -20.81
C PRO A 414 -0.22 7.33 -20.36
N TRP A 415 -0.03 7.50 -19.05
CA TRP A 415 0.54 8.69 -18.42
C TRP A 415 1.97 8.50 -17.89
N TRP A 416 2.55 7.31 -18.07
CA TRP A 416 3.80 6.90 -17.42
C TRP A 416 4.95 7.92 -17.59
N GLU A 417 5.08 8.53 -18.78
CA GLU A 417 6.11 9.54 -19.09
C GLU A 417 6.04 10.78 -18.19
N SER A 418 4.88 11.02 -17.58
CA SER A 418 4.64 12.16 -16.69
C SER A 418 4.77 11.82 -15.20
N TYR A 419 5.11 10.58 -14.85
CA TYR A 419 5.22 10.14 -13.44
C TYR A 419 6.31 10.87 -12.64
N SER A 420 7.31 11.44 -13.33
CA SER A 420 8.34 12.28 -12.71
C SER A 420 7.76 13.49 -11.96
N LYS A 421 6.53 13.93 -12.29
CA LYS A 421 5.77 14.91 -11.50
C LYS A 421 5.58 14.47 -10.05
N VAL A 422 5.26 13.20 -9.82
CA VAL A 422 5.08 12.61 -8.49
C VAL A 422 6.43 12.33 -7.83
N GLU A 423 7.36 11.69 -8.55
CA GLU A 423 8.63 11.28 -7.94
C GLU A 423 9.54 12.45 -7.60
N ASN A 424 9.62 13.47 -8.43
CA ASN A 424 10.41 14.66 -8.09
C ASN A 424 9.85 15.33 -6.84
N TYR A 425 8.53 15.44 -6.70
CA TYR A 425 7.90 16.02 -5.52
C TYR A 425 8.32 15.29 -4.23
N PHE A 426 8.20 13.96 -4.19
CA PHE A 426 8.58 13.18 -3.01
C PHE A 426 10.09 13.11 -2.78
N ALA A 427 10.89 13.05 -3.84
CA ALA A 427 12.35 13.03 -3.70
C ALA A 427 12.88 14.29 -3.02
N ARG A 428 12.27 15.45 -3.31
CA ARG A 428 12.61 16.73 -2.69
C ARG A 428 12.23 16.77 -1.21
N ILE A 429 11.07 16.22 -0.85
CA ILE A 429 10.65 16.07 0.55
C ILE A 429 11.62 15.15 1.28
N ASN A 430 11.91 13.97 0.72
CA ASN A 430 12.79 12.97 1.32
C ASN A 430 14.21 13.49 1.51
N TYR A 431 14.77 14.23 0.55
CA TYR A 431 16.08 14.86 0.68
C TYR A 431 16.17 15.77 1.92
N VAL A 432 15.13 16.56 2.19
CA VAL A 432 15.10 17.47 3.33
C VAL A 432 14.77 16.74 4.63
N MET A 433 13.74 15.88 4.62
CA MET A 433 13.19 15.23 5.82
C MET A 433 13.98 14.00 6.29
N THR A 434 15.02 13.60 5.57
CA THR A 434 16.00 12.60 6.05
C THR A 434 17.13 13.22 6.86
N LYS A 435 17.22 14.55 6.96
CA LYS A 435 18.25 15.26 7.74
C LYS A 435 17.86 15.35 9.21
N GLY A 436 18.86 15.25 10.08
CA GLY A 436 18.68 15.42 11.52
C GLY A 436 17.81 14.32 12.17
N SER A 437 17.33 14.62 13.38
CA SER A 437 16.52 13.73 14.23
C SER A 437 15.13 14.29 14.44
N GLU A 438 14.13 13.42 14.65
CA GLU A 438 12.77 13.84 14.99
C GLU A 438 12.70 14.62 16.30
N VAL A 439 11.85 15.65 16.34
CA VAL A 439 11.54 16.41 17.55
C VAL A 439 10.22 15.90 18.14
N ARG A 440 10.31 14.88 19.02
CA ARG A 440 9.17 14.27 19.72
C ARG A 440 9.45 14.21 21.21
N ASN A 441 8.51 14.70 22.02
CA ASN A 441 8.67 14.79 23.48
C ASN A 441 7.73 13.86 24.26
N LEU A 442 6.76 13.23 23.58
CA LEU A 442 5.73 12.37 24.15
C LEU A 442 5.97 10.91 23.75
N LEU A 443 6.02 10.03 24.75
CA LEU A 443 5.89 8.59 24.58
C LEU A 443 4.47 8.16 24.94
N VAL A 444 3.83 7.35 24.11
CA VAL A 444 2.56 6.69 24.41
C VAL A 444 2.82 5.19 24.60
N ILE A 445 2.46 4.63 25.75
CA ILE A 445 2.62 3.17 25.97
C ILE A 445 1.72 2.42 25.00
N HIS A 446 2.28 1.46 24.26
CA HIS A 446 1.54 0.71 23.26
C HIS A 446 0.61 -0.32 23.92
N PRO A 447 -0.70 -0.36 23.59
CA PRO A 447 -1.69 -1.15 24.34
C PRO A 447 -1.77 -2.64 23.96
N ILE A 448 -0.93 -3.12 23.04
CA ILE A 448 -1.04 -4.47 22.45
C ILE A 448 -1.04 -5.60 23.48
N GLU A 449 -0.27 -5.48 24.56
CA GLU A 449 -0.20 -6.52 25.59
C GLU A 449 -1.54 -6.69 26.33
N SER A 450 -2.36 -5.64 26.40
CA SER A 450 -3.72 -5.78 26.94
C SER A 450 -4.63 -6.61 26.02
N MET A 451 -4.40 -6.56 24.70
CA MET A 451 -5.20 -7.31 23.72
C MET A 451 -4.91 -8.81 23.84
N TRP A 452 -3.64 -9.17 24.07
CA TRP A 452 -3.19 -10.57 24.24
C TRP A 452 -3.93 -11.33 25.33
N GLY A 453 -4.19 -10.68 26.46
CA GLY A 453 -4.95 -11.30 27.55
C GLY A 453 -6.46 -11.32 27.32
N THR A 454 -6.98 -10.57 26.34
CA THR A 454 -8.42 -10.32 26.14
C THR A 454 -9.01 -11.14 24.98
N ILE A 455 -8.28 -11.28 23.86
CA ILE A 455 -8.79 -11.96 22.67
C ILE A 455 -9.06 -13.45 22.94
N SER A 456 -10.23 -13.99 22.61
CA SER A 456 -10.58 -15.42 22.81
C SER A 456 -11.53 -15.91 21.72
N LYS A 457 -12.06 -17.14 21.84
CA LYS A 457 -13.15 -17.63 20.99
C LYS A 457 -14.28 -16.59 20.89
N GLY A 458 -14.65 -16.21 19.66
CA GLY A 458 -15.72 -15.25 19.39
C GLY A 458 -15.30 -13.77 19.44
N TRP A 459 -13.99 -13.48 19.53
CA TRP A 459 -13.48 -12.11 19.67
C TRP A 459 -13.95 -11.12 18.60
N ARG A 460 -14.27 -11.59 17.39
CA ARG A 460 -14.74 -10.73 16.28
C ARG A 460 -16.04 -9.98 16.63
N GLU A 461 -16.84 -10.54 17.53
CA GLU A 461 -18.09 -9.96 18.01
C GLU A 461 -17.96 -9.35 19.42
N ASP A 462 -16.76 -9.43 20.03
CA ASP A 462 -16.50 -8.95 21.37
C ASP A 462 -16.39 -7.41 21.40
N LYS A 463 -17.22 -6.79 22.24
CA LYS A 463 -17.30 -5.33 22.37
C LYS A 463 -16.06 -4.72 23.02
N GLU A 464 -15.42 -5.42 23.95
CA GLU A 464 -14.20 -4.95 24.62
C GLU A 464 -13.04 -4.96 23.62
N VAL A 465 -12.91 -6.02 22.80
CA VAL A 465 -11.91 -6.08 21.72
C VAL A 465 -12.12 -4.94 20.72
N ALA A 466 -13.35 -4.73 20.25
CA ALA A 466 -13.67 -3.63 19.33
C ALA A 466 -13.42 -2.25 19.95
N GLU A 467 -13.69 -2.06 21.24
CA GLU A 467 -13.42 -0.82 21.96
C GLU A 467 -11.92 -0.55 22.10
N MET A 468 -11.11 -1.58 22.36
CA MET A 468 -9.65 -1.46 22.44
C MET A 468 -9.04 -1.03 21.09
N ASP A 469 -9.45 -1.66 19.99
CA ASP A 469 -9.04 -1.24 18.65
C ASP A 469 -9.46 0.20 18.36
N THR A 470 -10.70 0.55 18.71
CA THR A 470 -11.19 1.92 18.52
C THR A 470 -10.39 2.93 19.35
N ASN A 471 -10.04 2.59 20.59
CA ASN A 471 -9.26 3.45 21.48
C ASN A 471 -7.82 3.64 21.00
N PHE A 472 -7.26 2.63 20.34
CA PHE A 472 -5.96 2.75 19.66
C PHE A 472 -5.98 3.80 18.55
N PHE A 473 -7.03 3.84 17.71
CA PHE A 473 -7.18 4.89 16.69
C PHE A 473 -7.50 6.26 17.32
N ARG A 474 -8.43 6.31 18.28
CA ARG A 474 -8.86 7.56 18.93
C ARG A 474 -7.70 8.28 19.62
N THR A 475 -6.84 7.56 20.34
CA THR A 475 -5.71 8.17 21.05
C THR A 475 -4.79 8.92 20.08
N SER A 476 -4.43 8.28 18.97
CA SER A 476 -3.62 8.90 17.92
C SER A 476 -4.33 10.06 17.25
N ASP A 477 -5.63 9.91 16.94
CA ASP A 477 -6.43 10.99 16.34
C ASP A 477 -6.50 12.24 17.23
N PHE A 478 -6.66 12.06 18.54
CA PHE A 478 -6.68 13.18 19.50
C PHE A 478 -5.35 13.93 19.54
N LEU A 479 -4.23 13.21 19.56
CA LEU A 479 -2.91 13.80 19.63
C LEU A 479 -2.52 14.49 18.31
N LEU A 480 -2.65 13.77 17.19
CA LEU A 480 -2.30 14.29 15.86
C LEU A 480 -3.22 15.46 15.46
N GLY A 481 -4.52 15.35 15.76
CA GLY A 481 -5.50 16.42 15.52
C GLY A 481 -5.26 17.68 16.37
N ALA A 482 -4.51 17.57 17.45
CA ALA A 482 -4.08 18.71 18.26
C ALA A 482 -2.63 19.14 17.97
N ASN A 483 -2.02 18.65 16.89
CA ASN A 483 -0.62 18.90 16.51
C ASN A 483 0.42 18.49 17.59
N ILE A 484 0.14 17.43 18.32
CA ILE A 484 1.08 16.82 19.27
C ILE A 484 1.61 15.51 18.67
N ASP A 485 2.84 15.53 18.16
CA ASP A 485 3.51 14.32 17.66
C ASP A 485 4.09 13.50 18.83
N PHE A 486 4.16 12.18 18.65
CA PHE A 486 4.50 11.23 19.70
C PHE A 486 5.19 9.98 19.13
N ASP A 487 5.83 9.18 19.98
CA ASP A 487 6.24 7.81 19.63
C ASP A 487 5.48 6.81 20.50
N PHE A 488 5.23 5.61 19.97
CA PHE A 488 4.78 4.46 20.73
C PHE A 488 5.95 3.80 21.46
N GLY A 489 5.68 3.23 22.64
CA GLY A 489 6.62 2.40 23.38
C GLY A 489 6.06 1.00 23.60
N ASP A 490 6.63 0.01 22.92
CA ASP A 490 6.39 -1.42 23.19
C ASP A 490 7.04 -1.80 24.52
N GLU A 491 6.32 -2.54 25.37
CA GLU A 491 6.77 -2.80 26.75
C GLU A 491 7.98 -3.75 26.83
N ASP A 492 8.17 -4.65 25.88
CA ASP A 492 9.36 -5.51 25.85
C ASP A 492 10.59 -4.72 25.41
N ILE A 493 10.45 -3.89 24.37
CA ILE A 493 11.50 -2.95 23.95
C ILE A 493 11.87 -2.00 25.10
N ILE A 494 10.86 -1.44 25.79
CA ILE A 494 11.08 -0.61 26.97
C ILE A 494 11.88 -1.37 28.02
N SER A 495 11.47 -2.60 28.34
CA SER A 495 12.10 -3.38 29.41
C SER A 495 13.59 -3.67 29.17
N ARG A 496 14.01 -3.78 27.90
CA ARG A 496 15.40 -4.08 27.51
C ARG A 496 16.24 -2.84 27.25
N HIS A 497 15.65 -1.75 26.76
CA HIS A 497 16.38 -0.61 26.21
C HIS A 497 16.13 0.73 26.90
N ALA A 498 15.13 0.82 27.77
CA ALA A 498 14.81 2.07 28.42
C ALA A 498 15.73 2.37 29.61
N LYS A 499 16.07 3.65 29.76
CA LYS A 499 16.79 4.19 30.92
C LYS A 499 16.29 5.59 31.25
N ILE A 500 16.45 5.97 32.51
CA ILE A 500 16.12 7.33 32.97
C ILE A 500 17.42 8.13 33.08
N GLU A 501 17.48 9.25 32.36
CA GLU A 501 18.64 10.14 32.31
C GLU A 501 18.26 11.55 32.77
N LYS A 502 19.24 12.31 33.26
CA LYS A 502 19.08 13.75 33.51
C LYS A 502 19.83 14.54 32.45
N VAL A 503 19.09 15.25 31.60
CA VAL A 503 19.65 16.11 30.55
C VAL A 503 19.28 17.56 30.87
N GLY A 504 20.29 18.41 31.11
CA GLY A 504 20.06 19.80 31.51
C GLY A 504 19.26 19.94 32.81
N GLY A 505 19.45 19.01 33.76
CA GLY A 505 18.72 18.97 35.03
C GLY A 505 17.29 18.42 34.96
N LYS A 506 16.78 18.10 33.76
CA LYS A 506 15.43 17.54 33.56
C LYS A 506 15.50 16.04 33.31
N ALA A 507 14.57 15.28 33.90
CA ALA A 507 14.45 13.86 33.63
C ALA A 507 14.03 13.61 32.17
N LYS A 508 14.64 12.60 31.55
CA LYS A 508 14.32 12.08 30.24
C LYS A 508 14.18 10.57 30.31
N PHE A 509 13.09 10.06 29.75
CA PHE A 509 12.89 8.65 29.52
C PHE A 509 13.48 8.31 28.15
N THR A 510 14.62 7.61 28.11
CA THR A 510 15.33 7.32 26.86
C THR A 510 15.15 5.86 26.51
N ILE A 511 14.59 5.56 25.33
CA ILE A 511 14.58 4.22 24.73
C ILE A 511 15.63 4.20 23.64
N ASN A 512 16.75 3.49 23.90
CA ASN A 512 17.91 3.45 23.02
C ASN A 512 18.37 4.86 22.56
N LYS A 513 18.00 5.32 21.35
CA LYS A 513 18.41 6.63 20.81
C LYS A 513 17.39 7.77 20.98
N ALA A 514 16.14 7.48 21.34
CA ALA A 514 15.07 8.49 21.43
C ALA A 514 14.72 8.81 22.89
N SER A 515 14.49 10.09 23.21
CA SER A 515 14.27 10.56 24.58
C SER A 515 13.00 11.40 24.72
N TYR A 516 12.21 11.12 25.76
CA TYR A 516 10.90 11.73 25.99
C TYR A 516 10.85 12.46 27.33
N SER A 517 10.12 13.57 27.40
CA SER A 517 9.91 14.34 28.65
C SER A 517 8.56 14.06 29.32
N THR A 518 7.62 13.45 28.61
CA THR A 518 6.31 13.10 29.17
C THR A 518 5.85 11.76 28.61
N ILE A 519 5.11 11.01 29.41
CA ILE A 519 4.58 9.70 29.06
C ILE A 519 3.07 9.71 29.26
N LEU A 520 2.35 9.24 28.25
CA LEU A 520 0.91 8.96 28.31
C LEU A 520 0.73 7.44 28.38
N VAL A 521 0.02 6.99 29.42
CA VAL A 521 -0.50 5.63 29.51
C VAL A 521 -1.95 5.69 29.01
N PRO A 522 -2.26 5.20 27.80
CA PRO A 522 -3.64 5.14 27.31
C PRO A 522 -4.45 4.12 28.12
N PRO A 523 -5.75 3.90 27.83
CA PRO A 523 -6.49 2.80 28.44
C PRO A 523 -5.78 1.45 28.22
N LEU A 524 -5.34 0.82 29.31
CA LEU A 524 -4.68 -0.49 29.36
C LEU A 524 -5.40 -1.38 30.37
N LYS A 525 -5.47 -2.70 30.08
CA LYS A 525 -5.86 -3.70 31.09
C LYS A 525 -4.66 -4.18 31.88
N THR A 526 -3.53 -4.39 31.23
CA THR A 526 -2.28 -4.81 31.89
C THR A 526 -1.11 -3.90 31.55
N ILE A 527 -0.12 -3.87 32.45
CA ILE A 527 1.19 -3.24 32.26
C ILE A 527 2.28 -4.17 32.80
N ARG A 528 3.48 -4.17 32.21
CA ARG A 528 4.59 -4.94 32.76
C ARG A 528 5.06 -4.34 34.08
N LYS A 529 5.45 -5.20 35.02
CA LYS A 529 6.10 -4.79 36.27
C LYS A 529 7.36 -3.97 36.00
N THR A 530 8.14 -4.33 34.98
CA THR A 530 9.36 -3.61 34.56
C THR A 530 9.04 -2.23 34.02
N THR A 531 8.05 -2.09 33.13
CA THR A 531 7.57 -0.79 32.64
C THR A 531 7.10 0.07 33.80
N LEU A 532 6.24 -0.45 34.69
CA LEU A 532 5.72 0.27 35.85
C LEU A 532 6.85 0.81 36.75
N ALA A 533 7.86 -0.01 37.05
CA ALA A 533 9.02 0.40 37.84
C ALA A 533 9.86 1.51 37.17
N LEU A 534 10.00 1.48 35.84
CA LEU A 534 10.67 2.53 35.07
C LEU A 534 9.86 3.83 35.08
N LEU A 535 8.53 3.76 34.97
CA LEU A 535 7.65 4.92 35.09
C LEU A 535 7.73 5.56 36.48
N GLU A 536 7.75 4.74 37.54
CA GLU A 536 7.98 5.20 38.92
C GLU A 536 9.33 5.90 39.06
N THR A 537 10.39 5.30 38.52
CA THR A 537 11.74 5.89 38.53
C THR A 537 11.78 7.22 37.77
N PHE A 538 11.07 7.31 36.64
CA PHE A 538 10.97 8.54 35.86
C PHE A 538 10.27 9.65 36.64
N VAL A 539 9.14 9.35 37.29
CA VAL A 539 8.41 10.32 38.14
C VAL A 539 9.27 10.77 39.31
N ASN A 540 9.95 9.85 39.99
CA ASN A 540 10.86 10.17 41.09
C ASN A 540 12.04 11.05 40.64
N ALA A 541 12.44 10.97 39.37
CA ALA A 541 13.46 11.83 38.78
C ALA A 541 12.94 13.23 38.37
N GLY A 542 11.62 13.47 38.47
CA GLY A 542 10.93 14.71 38.07
C GLY A 542 10.27 14.65 36.69
N GLY A 543 10.15 13.46 36.10
CA GLY A 543 9.41 13.21 34.86
C GLY A 543 7.89 13.24 35.05
N LYS A 544 7.14 13.35 33.94
CA LYS A 544 5.68 13.39 33.96
C LYS A 544 5.06 12.15 33.33
N VAL A 545 4.21 11.45 34.09
CA VAL A 545 3.39 10.33 33.63
C VAL A 545 1.92 10.69 33.81
N THR A 546 1.07 10.35 32.85
CA THR A 546 -0.38 10.56 32.93
C THR A 546 -1.12 9.33 32.45
N PHE A 547 -2.07 8.84 33.25
CA PHE A 547 -3.00 7.78 32.90
C PHE A 547 -4.29 8.36 32.33
N ALA A 548 -4.68 7.93 31.13
CA ALA A 548 -5.94 8.32 30.52
C ALA A 548 -7.01 7.26 30.72
N GLY A 549 -8.10 7.63 31.39
CA GLY A 549 -9.14 6.70 31.81
C GLY A 549 -8.84 6.12 33.19
N LYS A 550 -8.68 4.80 33.26
CA LYS A 550 -8.38 4.07 34.50
C LYS A 550 -6.93 3.57 34.49
N ALA A 551 -6.36 3.36 35.67
CA ALA A 551 -5.10 2.63 35.80
C ALA A 551 -5.31 1.15 35.41
N PRO A 552 -4.27 0.47 34.87
CA PRO A 552 -4.32 -0.96 34.58
C PRO A 552 -4.77 -1.78 35.80
N GLU A 553 -5.66 -2.73 35.58
CA GLU A 553 -6.17 -3.65 36.62
C GLU A 553 -5.20 -4.82 36.89
N PHE A 554 -4.31 -5.08 35.93
CA PHE A 554 -3.38 -6.20 35.95
C PHE A 554 -1.93 -5.73 35.80
N VAL A 555 -1.00 -6.40 36.48
CA VAL A 555 0.45 -6.24 36.30
C VAL A 555 1.04 -7.59 35.92
N ASN A 556 1.73 -7.68 34.78
CA ASN A 556 2.14 -8.97 34.16
C ASN A 556 0.96 -9.97 34.03
N GLY A 557 -0.21 -9.46 33.66
CA GLY A 557 -1.44 -10.25 33.53
C GLY A 557 -2.06 -10.74 34.84
N GLU A 558 -1.50 -10.41 36.01
CA GLU A 558 -2.07 -10.75 37.33
C GLU A 558 -2.79 -9.55 37.95
N LYS A 559 -3.93 -9.80 38.60
CA LYS A 559 -4.70 -8.75 39.27
C LYS A 559 -3.84 -8.09 40.35
N SER A 560 -3.68 -6.78 40.30
CA SER A 560 -2.80 -6.05 41.21
C SER A 560 -3.27 -4.61 41.41
N ASP A 561 -3.12 -4.08 42.61
CA ASP A 561 -3.38 -2.68 42.91
C ASP A 561 -2.15 -1.77 42.71
N ALA A 562 -1.01 -2.32 42.31
CA ALA A 562 0.25 -1.59 42.20
C ALA A 562 0.16 -0.43 41.18
N ALA A 563 -0.44 -0.69 40.02
CA ALA A 563 -0.63 0.35 39.00
C ALA A 563 -1.57 1.47 39.47
N ALA A 564 -2.64 1.13 40.20
CA ALA A 564 -3.55 2.10 40.80
C ALA A 564 -2.83 2.95 41.88
N LYS A 565 -2.10 2.31 42.80
CA LYS A 565 -1.30 2.99 43.83
C LYS A 565 -0.24 3.93 43.24
N PHE A 566 0.37 3.54 42.11
CA PHE A 566 1.29 4.43 41.40
C PHE A 566 0.53 5.59 40.74
N ALA A 567 -0.59 5.30 40.08
CA ALA A 567 -1.40 6.30 39.41
C ALA A 567 -1.91 7.38 40.38
N ASP A 568 -2.25 7.03 41.63
CA ASP A 568 -2.62 7.97 42.71
C ASP A 568 -1.50 8.97 43.08
N LYS A 569 -0.23 8.61 42.84
CA LYS A 569 0.93 9.50 43.03
C LYS A 569 1.22 10.36 41.80
N THR A 570 0.46 10.17 40.72
CA THR A 570 0.61 10.86 39.44
C THR A 570 -0.74 11.45 38.99
N ALA A 571 -0.94 11.67 37.70
CA ALA A 571 -2.19 12.19 37.16
C ALA A 571 -3.03 11.07 36.51
N ILE A 572 -4.29 10.96 36.94
CA ILE A 572 -5.34 10.21 36.23
C ILE A 572 -6.33 11.22 35.67
N ILE A 573 -6.67 11.10 34.38
CA ILE A 573 -7.58 12.02 33.68
C ILE A 573 -8.73 11.26 33.01
N PRO A 574 -9.87 11.91 32.75
CA PRO A 574 -10.91 11.32 31.90
C PRO A 574 -10.37 10.98 30.51
N TYR A 575 -10.77 9.83 29.96
CA TYR A 575 -10.43 9.46 28.58
C TYR A 575 -11.27 10.28 27.59
N SER A 576 -10.73 11.43 27.18
CA SER A 576 -11.34 12.33 26.20
C SER A 576 -10.26 13.18 25.52
N GLU A 577 -10.51 13.63 24.29
CA GLU A 577 -9.60 14.49 23.54
C GLU A 577 -9.11 15.69 24.37
N LYS A 578 -10.05 16.49 24.89
CA LYS A 578 -9.74 17.70 25.67
C LYS A 578 -8.86 17.42 26.89
N ALA A 579 -9.12 16.34 27.62
CA ALA A 579 -8.36 16.01 28.82
C ALA A 579 -6.95 15.50 28.47
N ILE A 580 -6.83 14.64 27.47
CA ILE A 580 -5.55 14.08 27.01
C ILE A 580 -4.65 15.20 26.50
N VAL A 581 -5.16 16.04 25.59
CA VAL A 581 -4.40 17.16 25.02
C VAL A 581 -3.92 18.10 26.12
N LYS A 582 -4.81 18.52 27.02
CA LYS A 582 -4.46 19.42 28.14
C LYS A 582 -3.38 18.83 29.05
N ALA A 583 -3.41 17.52 29.30
CA ALA A 583 -2.45 16.88 30.19
C ALA A 583 -1.04 16.87 29.61
N VAL A 584 -0.89 16.67 28.30
CA VAL A 584 0.43 16.51 27.67
C VAL A 584 0.97 17.79 27.02
N GLU A 585 0.12 18.72 26.58
CA GLU A 585 0.53 19.85 25.72
C GLU A 585 1.65 20.70 26.31
N SER A 586 1.62 20.98 27.61
CA SER A 586 2.63 21.79 28.30
C SER A 586 4.07 21.27 28.19
N ASN A 587 4.24 19.95 27.99
CA ASN A 587 5.55 19.30 27.93
C ASN A 587 5.84 18.64 26.58
N ALA A 588 4.79 18.37 25.79
CA ALA A 588 4.89 17.68 24.50
C ALA A 588 4.82 18.63 23.30
N ARG A 589 4.03 19.71 23.37
CA ARG A 589 3.74 20.57 22.22
C ARG A 589 4.98 21.37 21.83
N THR A 590 5.50 21.10 20.64
CA THR A 590 6.62 21.84 20.03
C THR A 590 6.15 22.77 18.92
N LEU A 591 4.93 22.55 18.43
CA LEU A 591 4.35 23.25 17.30
C LEU A 591 2.82 23.31 17.43
N SER A 592 2.21 24.37 16.88
CA SER A 592 0.75 24.57 16.78
C SER A 592 0.41 25.13 15.40
N ILE A 593 -0.68 24.66 14.79
CA ILE A 593 -1.13 25.09 13.46
C ILE A 593 -2.59 25.50 13.55
N THR A 594 -2.85 26.80 13.49
CA THR A 594 -4.20 27.34 13.70
C THR A 594 -4.76 28.06 12.48
N ASP A 595 -6.08 28.18 12.42
CA ASP A 595 -6.74 29.18 11.57
C ASP A 595 -6.63 30.60 12.16
N THR A 596 -7.35 31.54 11.55
CA THR A 596 -7.43 32.95 11.96
C THR A 596 -8.10 33.16 13.32
N ASP A 597 -8.90 32.21 13.77
CA ASP A 597 -9.61 32.26 15.07
C ASP A 597 -8.77 31.59 16.19
N GLY A 598 -7.58 31.10 15.86
CA GLY A 598 -6.70 30.40 16.80
C GLY A 598 -7.11 28.95 17.05
N LYS A 599 -7.99 28.37 16.23
CA LYS A 599 -8.41 26.97 16.36
C LYS A 599 -7.43 26.05 15.66
N GLU A 600 -7.01 24.99 16.35
CA GLU A 600 -6.09 23.98 15.80
C GLU A 600 -6.68 23.27 14.57
N LEU A 601 -5.85 23.13 13.54
CA LEU A 601 -6.22 22.51 12.27
C LEU A 601 -6.08 20.98 12.37
N SER A 602 -7.10 20.30 12.90
CA SER A 602 -7.11 18.85 13.13
C SER A 602 -6.93 17.93 11.91
N ARG A 603 -6.87 18.50 10.69
CA ARG A 603 -6.66 17.80 9.42
C ARG A 603 -5.35 18.18 8.74
N VAL A 604 -4.47 18.83 9.50
CA VAL A 604 -3.14 19.20 9.06
C VAL A 604 -2.14 18.43 9.92
N LEU A 605 -1.34 17.59 9.27
CA LEU A 605 -0.31 16.77 9.89
C LEU A 605 1.06 17.40 9.63
N TYR A 606 2.04 17.12 10.49
CA TYR A 606 3.39 17.62 10.31
C TYR A 606 4.46 16.63 10.80
N LEU A 607 5.66 16.78 10.25
CA LEU A 607 6.90 16.22 10.78
C LEU A 607 7.88 17.35 11.05
N LEU A 608 8.38 17.43 12.28
CA LEU A 608 9.43 18.37 12.70
C LEU A 608 10.73 17.60 13.00
N LYS A 609 11.83 17.99 12.38
CA LYS A 609 13.17 17.45 12.61
C LYS A 609 14.18 18.55 12.90
N GLU A 610 15.28 18.20 13.54
CA GLU A 610 16.37 19.14 13.83
C GLU A 610 17.76 18.52 13.66
N ASP A 611 18.71 19.34 13.21
CA ASP A 611 20.14 19.03 13.31
C ASP A 611 20.88 20.14 14.09
N LYS A 612 22.20 20.20 14.03
CA LYS A 612 22.98 21.23 14.75
C LYS A 612 22.71 22.66 14.27
N GLU A 613 22.24 22.83 13.04
CA GLU A 613 22.19 24.12 12.35
C GLU A 613 20.75 24.58 12.02
N ASN A 614 19.81 23.65 11.79
CA ASN A 614 18.47 23.96 11.29
C ASN A 614 17.38 23.11 11.95
N PHE A 615 16.14 23.63 11.91
CA PHE A 615 14.93 22.82 11.93
C PHE A 615 14.40 22.61 10.51
N TYR A 616 13.79 21.45 10.29
CA TYR A 616 13.13 21.05 9.06
C TYR A 616 11.68 20.70 9.36
N LEU A 617 10.75 21.30 8.64
CA LEU A 617 9.33 21.16 8.92
C LEU A 617 8.56 20.86 7.64
N PHE A 618 7.94 19.68 7.57
CA PHE A 618 6.98 19.34 6.52
C PHE A 618 5.57 19.34 7.10
N ILE A 619 4.62 19.92 6.38
CA ILE A 619 3.22 20.04 6.78
C ILE A 619 2.33 19.65 5.60
N CYS A 620 1.27 18.87 5.83
CA CYS A 620 0.28 18.53 4.80
C CYS A 620 -1.16 18.65 5.29
N ASN A 621 -2.03 19.20 4.46
CA ASN A 621 -3.48 19.18 4.61
C ASN A 621 -4.03 17.87 4.01
N THR A 622 -4.72 17.06 4.81
CA THR A 622 -5.29 15.78 4.34
C THR A 622 -6.56 15.96 3.50
N GLY A 623 -7.12 17.18 3.43
CA GLY A 623 -8.25 17.55 2.57
C GLY A 623 -9.63 17.07 3.05
N HIS A 624 -9.74 16.37 4.18
CA HIS A 624 -11.02 15.85 4.67
C HIS A 624 -11.97 16.98 5.11
N MET A 625 -13.21 16.92 4.62
CA MET A 625 -14.25 17.91 4.92
C MET A 625 -14.89 17.72 6.31
N LYS A 626 -14.89 16.48 6.82
CA LYS A 626 -15.41 16.10 8.13
C LYS A 626 -14.36 15.31 8.89
N ASN A 627 -14.52 15.21 10.21
CA ASN A 627 -13.73 14.27 11.00
C ASN A 627 -14.17 12.85 10.62
N PRO A 628 -13.27 12.02 10.07
CA PRO A 628 -13.59 10.63 9.82
C PRO A 628 -13.74 9.86 11.12
N PRO A 629 -14.41 8.69 11.10
CA PRO A 629 -14.47 7.82 12.26
C PRO A 629 -13.05 7.41 12.69
N SER A 630 -12.85 7.26 14.00
CA SER A 630 -11.62 6.68 14.55
C SER A 630 -11.58 5.18 14.32
N ALA A 631 -11.33 4.83 13.06
CA ALA A 631 -11.22 3.49 12.52
C ALA A 631 -10.23 3.52 11.36
N MET A 632 -9.79 2.33 10.93
CA MET A 632 -8.94 2.18 9.75
C MET A 632 -9.65 2.65 8.47
N ALA A 633 -10.93 2.28 8.28
CA ALA A 633 -11.65 2.53 7.05
C ALA A 633 -12.14 3.98 6.93
N GLU A 634 -11.84 4.61 5.80
CA GLU A 634 -12.19 5.96 5.41
C GLU A 634 -13.20 5.91 4.25
N PRO A 635 -14.42 6.46 4.43
CA PRO A 635 -15.43 6.46 3.38
C PRO A 635 -15.12 7.44 2.22
N SER A 636 -14.31 8.48 2.45
CA SER A 636 -14.04 9.51 1.42
C SER A 636 -12.87 9.15 0.49
N MET A 637 -13.16 9.05 -0.82
CA MET A 637 -12.13 8.99 -1.86
C MET A 637 -11.33 10.30 -1.90
N VAL A 638 -10.06 10.24 -2.32
CA VAL A 638 -9.17 11.41 -2.42
C VAL A 638 -9.76 12.48 -3.33
N ARG A 639 -10.44 12.08 -4.41
CA ARG A 639 -11.11 13.01 -5.35
C ARG A 639 -12.19 13.89 -4.70
N ASP A 640 -12.69 13.50 -3.53
CA ASP A 640 -13.74 14.21 -2.77
C ASP A 640 -13.18 14.97 -1.54
N ARG A 641 -11.86 14.91 -1.31
CA ARG A 641 -11.17 15.62 -0.22
C ARG A 641 -10.88 17.07 -0.64
N LYS A 642 -11.78 17.98 -0.28
CA LYS A 642 -11.85 19.37 -0.79
C LYS A 642 -11.56 20.47 0.24
N LYS A 643 -11.07 20.13 1.44
CA LYS A 643 -10.84 21.13 2.50
C LYS A 643 -9.68 22.06 2.14
N VAL A 644 -9.90 23.37 2.24
CA VAL A 644 -8.92 24.44 2.00
C VAL A 644 -8.78 25.30 3.26
N TYR A 645 -7.58 25.81 3.51
CA TYR A 645 -7.25 26.79 4.54
C TYR A 645 -6.58 28.01 3.89
N PRO A 646 -7.34 29.05 3.52
CA PRO A 646 -6.80 30.23 2.82
C PRO A 646 -5.74 30.99 3.63
N GLU A 647 -5.82 30.91 4.95
CA GLU A 647 -4.86 31.47 5.89
C GLU A 647 -4.69 30.53 7.08
N ALA A 648 -3.45 30.26 7.47
CA ALA A 648 -3.06 29.42 8.58
C ALA A 648 -1.78 29.97 9.24
N PHE A 649 -1.67 29.77 10.55
CA PHE A 649 -0.55 30.22 11.37
C PHE A 649 0.18 29.04 11.99
N VAL A 650 1.45 28.88 11.65
CA VAL A 650 2.33 27.87 12.23
C VAL A 650 3.17 28.52 13.31
N ASN A 651 2.98 28.12 14.56
CA ASN A 651 3.76 28.58 15.71
C ASN A 651 4.69 27.46 16.17
N ILE A 652 5.99 27.69 16.12
CA ILE A 652 7.03 26.72 16.52
C ILE A 652 7.67 27.24 17.81
N PHE A 653 7.60 26.47 18.88
CA PHE A 653 8.03 26.88 20.23
C PHE A 653 9.50 26.54 20.50
N MET A 654 10.39 27.01 19.62
CA MET A 654 11.82 26.75 19.69
C MET A 654 12.64 27.99 19.34
N ASN A 655 13.88 28.07 19.84
CA ASN A 655 14.78 29.18 19.55
C ASN A 655 15.36 29.05 18.13
N ALA A 656 15.08 30.05 17.30
CA ALA A 656 15.71 30.24 16.00
C ALA A 656 16.15 31.70 15.84
N ALA A 657 17.06 31.96 14.90
CA ALA A 657 17.60 33.30 14.70
C ALA A 657 17.85 33.67 13.22
N GLY A 658 17.68 32.74 12.28
CA GLY A 658 17.84 33.00 10.85
C GLY A 658 16.53 33.28 10.12
N SER A 659 16.65 33.68 8.85
CA SER A 659 15.49 33.84 7.96
C SER A 659 14.89 32.48 7.60
N VAL A 660 13.58 32.32 7.78
CA VAL A 660 12.88 31.08 7.42
C VAL A 660 12.72 30.98 5.90
N LEU A 661 13.01 29.80 5.35
CA LEU A 661 12.84 29.50 3.94
C LEU A 661 11.66 28.57 3.73
N GLU A 662 10.87 28.84 2.69
CA GLU A 662 9.88 27.91 2.14
C GLU A 662 10.50 27.24 0.91
N LEU A 663 10.52 25.92 0.92
CA LEU A 663 11.01 25.08 -0.16
C LEU A 663 9.78 24.50 -0.85
N ASP A 664 9.59 24.78 -2.14
CA ASP A 664 8.46 24.29 -2.90
C ASP A 664 8.82 22.91 -3.50
N PRO A 665 8.32 21.79 -2.94
CA PRO A 665 8.67 20.46 -3.45
C PRO A 665 8.12 20.19 -4.85
N ASP A 666 7.07 20.89 -5.30
CA ASP A 666 6.51 20.68 -6.63
C ASP A 666 7.43 21.26 -7.72
N THR A 667 7.90 22.49 -7.51
CA THR A 667 8.69 23.21 -8.51
C THR A 667 10.20 23.19 -8.26
N GLY A 668 10.65 22.85 -7.05
CA GLY A 668 12.05 22.96 -6.62
C GLY A 668 12.49 24.39 -6.31
N LYS A 669 11.59 25.38 -6.37
CA LYS A 669 11.90 26.78 -6.05
C LYS A 669 12.01 27.01 -4.55
N ILE A 670 12.78 28.02 -4.16
CA ILE A 670 12.99 28.41 -2.76
C ILE A 670 12.58 29.88 -2.60
N TYR A 671 11.80 30.15 -1.55
CA TYR A 671 11.28 31.47 -1.22
C TYR A 671 11.63 31.85 0.22
N SER A 672 11.62 33.15 0.51
CA SER A 672 11.53 33.62 1.89
C SER A 672 10.10 33.38 2.40
N ALA A 673 9.96 32.74 3.55
CA ALA A 673 8.65 32.53 4.18
C ALA A 673 8.15 33.83 4.85
N ASP A 674 6.84 34.06 4.84
CA ASP A 674 6.20 35.12 5.65
C ASP A 674 6.26 34.71 7.13
N SER A 675 7.31 35.17 7.82
CA SER A 675 7.63 34.70 9.16
C SER A 675 8.12 35.82 10.07
N LYS A 676 7.83 35.66 11.36
CA LYS A 676 8.34 36.50 12.45
C LYS A 676 9.03 35.61 13.47
N THR A 677 10.27 35.93 13.79
CA THR A 677 11.05 35.21 14.80
C THR A 677 11.21 36.07 16.04
N SER A 678 10.82 35.53 17.18
CA SER A 678 10.99 36.13 18.52
C SER A 678 11.73 35.14 19.43
N SER A 679 12.24 35.62 20.57
CA SER A 679 12.85 34.71 21.57
C SER A 679 11.90 33.57 21.93
N GLY A 680 12.31 32.32 21.71
CA GLY A 680 11.52 31.12 22.01
C GLY A 680 10.40 30.77 21.02
N CYS A 681 10.16 31.54 19.95
CA CYS A 681 9.10 31.21 19.00
C CYS A 681 9.34 31.72 17.56
N VAL A 682 9.04 30.87 16.57
CA VAL A 682 8.94 31.22 15.15
C VAL A 682 7.48 31.14 14.73
N LYS A 683 6.95 32.23 14.16
CA LYS A 683 5.60 32.28 13.60
C LYS A 683 5.67 32.37 12.09
N ILE A 684 4.97 31.50 11.37
CA ILE A 684 4.89 31.49 9.91
C ILE A 684 3.42 31.66 9.51
N LYS A 685 3.13 32.62 8.64
CA LYS A 685 1.83 32.76 7.97
C LYS A 685 1.87 32.02 6.64
N THR A 686 0.90 31.16 6.39
CA THR A 686 0.81 30.34 5.17
C THR A 686 -0.65 30.06 4.80
N SER A 687 -0.86 29.23 3.80
CA SER A 687 -2.15 28.69 3.37
C SER A 687 -2.00 27.23 2.98
N PHE A 688 -3.11 26.50 2.87
CA PHE A 688 -3.16 25.15 2.34
C PHE A 688 -4.34 25.01 1.38
N ASP A 689 -4.06 24.77 0.11
CA ASP A 689 -5.07 24.31 -0.84
C ASP A 689 -5.58 22.90 -0.48
N GLU A 690 -6.57 22.39 -1.22
CA GLU A 690 -6.96 20.99 -1.09
C GLU A 690 -5.75 20.09 -1.32
N LEU A 691 -5.50 19.17 -0.38
CA LEU A 691 -4.33 18.29 -0.41
C LEU A 691 -2.98 19.05 -0.47
N GLY A 692 -2.95 20.32 -0.07
CA GLY A 692 -1.78 21.18 -0.12
C GLY A 692 -0.74 20.83 0.96
N SER A 693 0.53 21.08 0.66
CA SER A 693 1.65 20.85 1.57
C SER A 693 2.63 22.03 1.59
N ARG A 694 3.43 22.12 2.65
CA ARG A 694 4.48 23.13 2.83
C ARG A 694 5.73 22.48 3.43
N LEU A 695 6.90 22.94 3.01
CA LEU A 695 8.19 22.47 3.51
C LEU A 695 9.04 23.68 3.88
N PHE A 696 9.54 23.71 5.11
CA PHE A 696 10.30 24.83 5.65
C PHE A 696 11.67 24.41 6.16
N LEU A 697 12.64 25.30 6.00
CA LEU A 697 13.96 25.23 6.63
C LEU A 697 14.14 26.47 7.51
N ILE A 698 14.42 26.24 8.79
CA ILE A 698 14.45 27.28 9.83
C ILE A 698 15.83 27.28 10.49
N PRO A 699 16.72 28.24 10.18
CA PRO A 699 18.07 28.25 10.75
C PRO A 699 18.07 28.61 12.25
N LYS A 700 18.79 27.82 13.05
CA LYS A 700 18.93 28.04 14.51
C LYS A 700 19.77 29.26 14.86
N LYS A 701 20.74 29.59 14.00
CA LYS A 701 21.66 30.72 14.15
C LYS A 701 21.32 31.83 13.14
N LYS A 702 21.76 33.06 13.43
CA LYS A 702 21.61 34.19 12.50
C LYS A 702 22.26 33.86 11.17
N LYS A 703 21.43 33.60 10.16
CA LYS A 703 21.83 33.37 8.77
C LYS A 703 20.85 34.14 7.91
N VAL A 704 21.34 35.22 7.29
CA VAL A 704 20.56 36.01 6.33
C VAL A 704 20.68 35.34 4.98
N SER A 705 19.55 35.15 4.31
CA SER A 705 19.48 34.55 2.98
C SER A 705 18.65 35.42 2.05
N SER A 706 19.17 35.73 0.87
CA SER A 706 18.59 36.63 -0.12
C SER A 706 17.64 35.89 -1.08
N PHE A 707 16.56 35.30 -0.57
CA PHE A 707 15.50 34.73 -1.40
C PHE A 707 14.29 35.67 -1.47
N SER A 708 13.64 35.75 -2.63
CA SER A 708 12.41 36.52 -2.79
C SER A 708 11.25 35.85 -2.06
N ALA A 709 10.30 36.64 -1.57
CA ALA A 709 9.00 36.12 -1.15
C ALA A 709 8.28 35.47 -2.34
N ARG A 710 7.32 34.58 -2.05
CA ARG A 710 6.44 34.02 -3.07
C ARG A 710 5.70 35.18 -3.78
N PRO A 711 5.66 35.22 -5.12
CA PRO A 711 4.99 36.31 -5.82
C PRO A 711 3.53 36.44 -5.38
N SER A 712 3.15 37.64 -4.96
CA SER A 712 1.76 38.02 -4.75
C SER A 712 1.30 38.87 -5.92
N PHE A 713 0.08 38.59 -6.39
CA PHE A 713 -0.50 39.28 -7.54
C PHE A 713 -1.53 40.28 -7.06
N LYS A 714 -1.45 41.53 -7.55
CA LYS A 714 -2.32 42.64 -7.11
C LYS A 714 -3.62 42.71 -7.90
N LYS A 715 -3.60 42.23 -9.15
CA LYS A 715 -4.76 42.17 -10.03
C LYS A 715 -4.79 40.82 -10.73
N GLU A 716 -5.97 40.22 -10.82
CA GLU A 716 -6.24 39.03 -11.60
C GLU A 716 -7.38 39.34 -12.58
N CYS A 717 -7.15 39.10 -13.86
CA CYS A 717 -8.17 39.06 -14.88
C CYS A 717 -8.40 37.60 -15.29
N THR A 718 -9.65 37.15 -15.18
CA THR A 718 -10.04 35.78 -15.53
C THR A 718 -10.80 35.79 -16.84
N LEU A 719 -10.26 35.10 -17.84
CA LEU A 719 -10.86 34.95 -19.16
C LEU A 719 -11.26 33.48 -19.34
N ALA A 720 -12.56 33.20 -19.40
CA ALA A 720 -13.04 31.85 -19.66
C ALA A 720 -12.79 31.45 -21.12
N ILE A 721 -12.21 30.27 -21.34
CA ILE A 721 -12.08 29.69 -22.69
C ILE A 721 -13.42 29.02 -23.05
N ASN A 722 -14.43 29.85 -23.33
CA ASN A 722 -15.79 29.38 -23.60
C ASN A 722 -15.90 28.78 -25.00
N LYS A 723 -15.92 27.45 -25.08
CA LYS A 723 -16.14 26.70 -26.32
C LYS A 723 -17.37 25.81 -26.18
N LYS A 724 -18.28 25.89 -27.16
CA LYS A 724 -19.45 24.99 -27.24
C LYS A 724 -19.06 23.55 -27.57
N SER A 725 -17.95 23.41 -28.30
CA SER A 725 -17.38 22.17 -28.79
C SER A 725 -15.87 22.39 -28.96
N TRP A 726 -15.08 21.37 -28.70
CA TRP A 726 -13.62 21.39 -28.75
C TRP A 726 -13.14 20.42 -29.81
N GLN A 727 -12.23 20.86 -30.67
CA GLN A 727 -11.46 19.91 -31.49
C GLN A 727 -10.62 19.04 -30.56
N VAL A 728 -10.62 17.73 -30.79
CA VAL A 728 -9.85 16.79 -29.98
C VAL A 728 -8.96 15.89 -30.83
N SER A 729 -7.88 15.41 -30.21
CA SER A 729 -7.04 14.32 -30.73
C SER A 729 -6.78 13.30 -29.63
N THR A 730 -6.56 12.05 -30.04
CA THR A 730 -6.33 10.90 -29.16
C THR A 730 -4.87 10.45 -29.29
N SER A 731 -4.21 10.14 -28.17
CA SER A 731 -2.84 9.59 -28.19
C SER A 731 -2.80 8.15 -28.69
N GLU A 732 -3.93 7.44 -28.64
CA GLU A 732 -4.10 6.07 -29.09
C GLU A 732 -5.37 5.94 -29.94
N GLN A 733 -5.54 4.79 -30.59
CA GLN A 733 -6.79 4.47 -31.30
C GLN A 733 -7.95 4.27 -30.31
N ASN A 734 -9.18 4.51 -30.76
CA ASN A 734 -10.35 4.20 -29.94
C ASN A 734 -10.53 2.69 -29.81
N VAL A 735 -11.16 2.28 -28.71
CA VAL A 735 -11.22 0.88 -28.29
C VAL A 735 -12.66 0.39 -28.28
N LEU A 736 -12.86 -0.83 -28.75
CA LEU A 736 -14.01 -1.66 -28.45
C LEU A 736 -13.53 -2.93 -27.74
N ALA A 737 -13.86 -3.07 -26.46
CA ALA A 737 -13.64 -4.30 -25.71
C ALA A 737 -14.67 -5.36 -26.11
N LEU A 738 -14.20 -6.57 -26.43
CA LEU A 738 -15.03 -7.71 -26.80
C LEU A 738 -14.78 -8.84 -25.79
N ASP A 739 -15.71 -8.98 -24.85
CA ASP A 739 -15.59 -9.86 -23.68
C ASP A 739 -16.73 -10.88 -23.55
N TYR A 740 -17.70 -10.88 -24.48
CA TYR A 740 -18.83 -11.82 -24.49
C TYR A 740 -18.85 -12.71 -25.76
N PRO A 741 -17.98 -13.74 -25.86
CA PRO A 741 -18.09 -14.71 -26.95
C PRO A 741 -19.14 -15.78 -26.67
N SER A 742 -19.70 -16.34 -27.74
CA SER A 742 -20.27 -17.69 -27.72
C SER A 742 -19.14 -18.72 -27.73
N LEU A 743 -19.28 -19.81 -26.96
CA LEU A 743 -18.30 -20.88 -26.85
C LEU A 743 -18.78 -22.15 -27.56
N ARG A 744 -17.86 -22.87 -28.22
CA ARG A 744 -18.00 -24.27 -28.63
C ARG A 744 -16.85 -25.07 -28.00
N ILE A 745 -17.17 -26.18 -27.31
CA ILE A 745 -16.17 -27.14 -26.81
C ILE A 745 -16.27 -28.43 -27.63
N GLY A 746 -15.14 -28.91 -28.14
CA GLY A 746 -15.06 -30.06 -29.03
C GLY A 746 -15.35 -29.70 -30.49
N PRO A 747 -14.98 -30.57 -31.45
CA PRO A 747 -15.13 -30.30 -32.88
C PRO A 747 -16.62 -30.16 -33.30
N ASN A 748 -17.49 -30.96 -32.67
CA ASN A 748 -18.92 -31.04 -32.97
C ASN A 748 -19.79 -30.50 -31.81
N GLY A 749 -19.21 -29.72 -30.90
CA GLY A 749 -19.95 -29.11 -29.80
C GLY A 749 -21.04 -28.15 -30.27
N LYS A 750 -22.07 -27.95 -29.45
CA LYS A 750 -23.07 -26.90 -29.67
C LYS A 750 -22.53 -25.56 -29.21
N TRP A 751 -22.80 -24.50 -29.96
CA TRP A 751 -22.51 -23.13 -29.55
C TRP A 751 -23.38 -22.73 -28.36
N THR A 752 -22.77 -22.17 -27.32
CA THR A 752 -23.47 -21.61 -26.17
C THR A 752 -24.04 -20.24 -26.48
N LYS A 753 -24.96 -19.76 -25.62
CA LYS A 753 -25.25 -18.32 -25.56
C LYS A 753 -23.96 -17.55 -25.18
N PRO A 754 -23.82 -16.28 -25.62
CA PRO A 754 -22.69 -15.44 -25.21
C PRO A 754 -22.62 -15.31 -23.69
N ASP A 755 -21.42 -15.38 -23.14
CA ASP A 755 -21.13 -15.20 -21.73
C ASP A 755 -19.77 -14.53 -21.56
N GLU A 756 -19.50 -13.97 -20.38
CA GLU A 756 -18.24 -13.24 -20.14
C GLU A 756 -17.02 -14.18 -20.22
N ILE A 757 -15.91 -13.65 -20.76
CA ILE A 757 -14.74 -14.41 -21.17
C ILE A 757 -14.05 -15.20 -20.05
N LEU A 758 -13.95 -14.67 -18.83
CA LEU A 758 -13.35 -15.41 -17.70
C LEU A 758 -14.27 -16.54 -17.21
N ARG A 759 -15.60 -16.38 -17.32
CA ARG A 759 -16.54 -17.49 -17.11
C ARG A 759 -16.45 -18.53 -18.23
N VAL A 760 -16.24 -18.09 -19.47
CA VAL A 760 -15.99 -18.97 -20.62
C VAL A 760 -14.71 -19.80 -20.40
N ASP A 761 -13.61 -19.18 -19.97
CA ASP A 761 -12.37 -19.86 -19.60
C ASP A 761 -12.61 -20.90 -18.48
N SER A 762 -13.34 -20.50 -17.43
CA SER A 762 -13.69 -21.39 -16.31
C SER A 762 -14.46 -22.64 -16.78
N LYS A 763 -15.40 -22.49 -17.72
CA LYS A 763 -16.15 -23.63 -18.29
C LYS A 763 -15.27 -24.59 -19.07
N VAL A 764 -14.30 -24.08 -19.85
CA VAL A 764 -13.36 -24.93 -20.59
C VAL A 764 -12.46 -25.70 -19.61
N ARG A 765 -12.00 -25.04 -18.54
CA ARG A 765 -11.17 -25.67 -17.50
C ARG A 765 -11.92 -26.72 -16.71
N ASP A 766 -13.17 -26.45 -16.35
CA ASP A 766 -14.07 -27.41 -15.70
C ASP A 766 -14.27 -28.65 -16.60
N PHE A 767 -14.46 -28.45 -17.92
CA PHE A 767 -14.58 -29.55 -18.89
C PHE A 767 -13.32 -30.43 -18.93
N LEU A 768 -12.12 -29.84 -18.86
CA LEU A 768 -10.86 -30.58 -18.80
C LEU A 768 -10.56 -31.18 -17.40
N GLY A 769 -11.34 -30.83 -16.37
CA GLY A 769 -11.04 -31.18 -14.99
C GLY A 769 -9.71 -30.57 -14.53
N THR A 770 -9.48 -29.30 -14.86
CA THR A 770 -8.29 -28.51 -14.47
C THR A 770 -8.70 -27.38 -13.53
N LEU A 771 -7.76 -26.87 -12.73
CA LEU A 771 -8.05 -25.76 -11.81
C LEU A 771 -8.46 -24.50 -12.58
N ARG A 772 -9.55 -23.87 -12.14
CA ARG A 772 -9.95 -22.53 -12.60
C ARG A 772 -8.86 -21.51 -12.31
N ARG A 773 -8.82 -20.46 -13.12
CA ARG A 773 -7.85 -19.36 -12.92
C ARG A 773 -8.17 -18.56 -11.66
N GLY A 774 -7.10 -18.01 -11.10
CA GLY A 774 -7.15 -17.03 -10.01
C GLY A 774 -5.75 -16.79 -9.46
N GLY A 775 -5.62 -15.86 -8.53
CA GLY A 775 -4.32 -15.47 -7.95
C GLY A 775 -3.57 -16.60 -7.22
N ARG A 776 -4.21 -17.75 -6.98
CA ARG A 776 -3.65 -18.87 -6.18
C ARG A 776 -3.10 -20.03 -7.00
N MET A 777 -2.97 -19.90 -8.31
CA MET A 777 -2.44 -21.00 -9.15
C MET A 777 -0.99 -21.34 -8.82
N VAL A 778 -0.59 -22.59 -9.06
CA VAL A 778 0.84 -22.97 -9.09
C VAL A 778 1.53 -22.18 -10.21
N GLN A 779 2.65 -21.55 -9.87
CA GLN A 779 3.44 -20.77 -10.83
C GLN A 779 3.89 -21.65 -11.99
N PRO A 780 3.86 -21.17 -13.25
CA PRO A 780 4.32 -21.92 -14.40
C PRO A 780 5.67 -22.62 -14.20
N TRP A 781 6.64 -21.94 -13.59
CA TRP A 781 7.96 -22.52 -13.34
C TRP A 781 7.98 -23.75 -12.42
N ALA A 782 7.01 -23.85 -11.51
CA ALA A 782 6.91 -24.90 -10.50
C ALA A 782 5.97 -26.04 -10.90
N ARG A 783 5.29 -25.93 -12.06
CA ARG A 783 4.39 -26.98 -12.55
C ARG A 783 5.19 -28.18 -13.01
N VAL A 784 4.68 -29.37 -12.69
CA VAL A 784 5.15 -30.61 -13.31
C VAL A 784 4.67 -30.60 -14.76
N LYS A 785 5.60 -30.56 -15.71
CA LYS A 785 5.26 -30.62 -17.14
C LYS A 785 4.75 -32.02 -17.47
N ASN A 786 3.54 -32.10 -18.01
CA ASN A 786 2.94 -33.36 -18.41
C ASN A 786 3.39 -33.69 -19.85
N HIS A 787 3.78 -34.94 -20.10
CA HIS A 787 4.20 -35.36 -21.44
C HIS A 787 3.03 -35.42 -22.44
N ASP A 788 1.80 -35.61 -21.96
CA ASP A 788 0.57 -35.58 -22.76
C ASP A 788 -0.51 -34.72 -22.06
N PRO A 789 -0.43 -33.39 -22.19
CA PRO A 789 -1.34 -32.49 -21.49
C PRO A 789 -2.78 -32.66 -21.97
N LYS A 790 -3.75 -32.62 -21.04
CA LYS A 790 -5.16 -32.63 -21.41
C LYS A 790 -5.46 -31.47 -22.35
N LYS A 791 -6.20 -31.73 -23.42
CA LYS A 791 -6.56 -30.71 -24.41
C LYS A 791 -7.93 -30.95 -25.03
N THR A 792 -8.54 -29.88 -25.52
CA THR A 792 -9.79 -29.94 -26.29
C THR A 792 -9.85 -28.80 -27.31
N PRO A 793 -10.29 -29.04 -28.56
CA PRO A 793 -10.51 -27.96 -29.51
C PRO A 793 -11.67 -27.08 -29.04
N ILE A 794 -11.52 -25.77 -29.12
CA ILE A 794 -12.57 -24.81 -28.80
C ILE A 794 -12.77 -23.82 -29.95
N GLY A 795 -13.98 -23.28 -30.02
CA GLY A 795 -14.31 -22.13 -30.87
C GLY A 795 -14.91 -20.99 -30.04
N LEU A 796 -14.51 -19.77 -30.34
CA LEU A 796 -15.07 -18.54 -29.77
C LEU A 796 -15.64 -17.67 -30.90
N SER A 797 -16.84 -17.14 -30.72
CA SER A 797 -17.50 -16.24 -31.68
C SER A 797 -17.92 -14.96 -30.97
N TYR A 798 -17.25 -13.85 -31.31
CA TYR A 798 -17.54 -12.51 -30.80
C TYR A 798 -18.37 -11.75 -31.82
N LYS A 799 -19.61 -11.39 -31.44
CA LYS A 799 -20.52 -10.65 -32.31
C LYS A 799 -20.72 -9.22 -31.82
N PHE A 800 -20.61 -8.26 -32.73
CA PHE A 800 -20.79 -6.84 -32.45
C PHE A 800 -21.46 -6.12 -33.62
N GLU A 801 -22.05 -4.97 -33.35
CA GLU A 801 -22.78 -4.19 -34.36
C GLU A 801 -21.92 -3.04 -34.91
N VAL A 802 -21.94 -2.86 -36.22
CA VAL A 802 -21.31 -1.74 -36.93
C VAL A 802 -22.39 -0.96 -37.69
N LYS A 803 -22.60 0.30 -37.32
CA LYS A 803 -23.53 1.19 -38.04
C LYS A 803 -22.88 1.89 -39.22
N ASN A 804 -21.62 2.28 -39.06
CA ASN A 804 -20.80 2.90 -40.09
C ASN A 804 -19.49 2.13 -40.17
N VAL A 805 -19.21 1.55 -41.35
CA VAL A 805 -17.98 0.79 -41.59
C VAL A 805 -16.78 1.75 -41.53
N PRO A 806 -15.77 1.48 -40.68
CA PRO A 806 -14.56 2.28 -40.66
C PRO A 806 -13.85 2.22 -42.02
N SER A 807 -13.47 3.37 -42.58
CA SER A 807 -12.84 3.46 -43.90
C SER A 807 -11.34 3.16 -43.91
N GLY A 808 -10.70 3.13 -42.74
CA GLY A 808 -9.25 2.94 -42.59
C GLY A 808 -8.86 1.55 -42.08
N THR A 809 -7.60 1.44 -41.66
CA THR A 809 -7.08 0.25 -40.97
C THR A 809 -7.71 0.11 -39.59
N VAL A 810 -8.15 -1.10 -39.29
CA VAL A 810 -8.61 -1.53 -37.96
C VAL A 810 -7.62 -2.59 -37.45
N SER A 811 -7.38 -2.66 -36.15
CA SER A 811 -6.49 -3.68 -35.59
C SER A 811 -7.20 -4.52 -34.54
N LEU A 812 -6.93 -5.82 -34.53
CA LEU A 812 -7.28 -6.72 -33.44
C LEU A 812 -6.10 -6.80 -32.47
N ALA A 813 -6.26 -6.36 -31.22
CA ALA A 813 -5.30 -6.60 -30.16
C ALA A 813 -5.70 -7.82 -29.33
N ILE A 814 -4.80 -8.80 -29.23
CA ILE A 814 -5.05 -10.11 -28.63
C ILE A 814 -3.76 -10.68 -28.03
N GLU A 815 -3.88 -11.49 -26.98
CA GLU A 815 -2.76 -12.25 -26.43
C GLU A 815 -2.53 -13.54 -27.21
N LYS A 816 -1.24 -13.87 -27.44
CA LYS A 816 -0.82 -15.12 -28.08
C LYS A 816 -1.57 -15.41 -29.40
N PRO A 817 -1.63 -14.46 -30.37
CA PRO A 817 -2.35 -14.69 -31.63
C PRO A 817 -1.91 -15.96 -32.37
N GLU A 818 -0.66 -16.39 -32.19
CA GLU A 818 -0.11 -17.61 -32.75
C GLU A 818 -0.82 -18.90 -32.29
N THR A 819 -1.55 -18.87 -31.18
CA THR A 819 -2.32 -20.02 -30.69
C THR A 819 -3.72 -20.11 -31.29
N PHE A 820 -4.15 -19.13 -32.09
CA PHE A 820 -5.50 -19.06 -32.65
C PHE A 820 -5.51 -19.04 -34.18
N LYS A 821 -6.48 -19.76 -34.77
CA LYS A 821 -6.96 -19.45 -36.12
C LYS A 821 -8.00 -18.34 -36.00
N ILE A 822 -7.77 -17.22 -36.68
CA ILE A 822 -8.54 -15.99 -36.52
C ILE A 822 -9.26 -15.67 -37.83
N ALA A 823 -10.54 -15.30 -37.76
CA ALA A 823 -11.26 -14.78 -38.93
C ALA A 823 -12.19 -13.62 -38.59
N VAL A 824 -12.36 -12.69 -39.55
CA VAL A 824 -13.30 -11.57 -39.50
C VAL A 824 -14.35 -11.77 -40.58
N ASN A 825 -15.61 -11.97 -40.18
CA ASN A 825 -16.72 -12.29 -41.09
C ASN A 825 -16.39 -13.44 -42.07
N GLY A 826 -15.68 -14.47 -41.59
CA GLY A 826 -15.26 -15.63 -42.39
C GLY A 826 -13.95 -15.44 -43.18
N ASN A 827 -13.39 -14.23 -43.23
CA ASN A 827 -12.10 -13.98 -43.87
C ASN A 827 -10.97 -14.23 -42.88
N ALA A 828 -10.08 -15.18 -43.19
CA ALA A 828 -8.95 -15.51 -42.33
C ALA A 828 -7.99 -14.31 -42.15
N LEU A 829 -7.55 -14.09 -40.92
CA LEU A 829 -6.44 -13.19 -40.59
C LEU A 829 -5.20 -14.02 -40.25
N SER A 830 -4.06 -13.67 -40.84
CA SER A 830 -2.80 -14.31 -40.47
C SER A 830 -2.24 -13.73 -39.18
N SER A 831 -1.90 -14.59 -38.22
CA SER A 831 -1.17 -14.22 -37.00
C SER A 831 0.22 -13.66 -37.31
N ASP A 832 0.85 -14.09 -38.41
CA ASP A 832 2.14 -13.56 -38.88
C ASP A 832 2.06 -12.09 -39.32
N SER A 833 0.85 -11.57 -39.54
CA SER A 833 0.63 -10.15 -39.83
C SER A 833 0.70 -9.26 -38.57
N ALA A 834 0.95 -9.83 -37.38
CA ALA A 834 1.15 -9.06 -36.17
C ALA A 834 2.33 -8.08 -36.34
N SER A 835 2.05 -6.78 -36.28
CA SER A 835 3.00 -5.71 -36.63
C SER A 835 3.42 -4.84 -35.45
N GLY A 836 3.05 -5.23 -34.23
CA GLY A 836 3.34 -4.46 -33.02
C GLY A 836 2.57 -4.96 -31.81
N PHE A 837 2.36 -4.04 -30.87
CA PHE A 837 1.55 -4.26 -29.68
C PHE A 837 0.80 -2.98 -29.31
N TRP A 838 -0.25 -3.09 -28.50
CA TRP A 838 -1.04 -1.93 -28.07
C TRP A 838 -0.46 -1.25 -26.82
N CYS A 839 -0.79 -1.73 -25.62
CA CYS A 839 -0.34 -1.13 -24.35
C CYS A 839 0.64 -2.03 -23.58
N ASP A 840 0.75 -3.31 -23.91
CA ASP A 840 1.72 -4.25 -23.34
C ASP A 840 2.20 -5.18 -24.44
N ARG A 841 3.44 -5.67 -24.34
CA ARG A 841 4.02 -6.60 -25.34
C ARG A 841 3.25 -7.91 -25.47
N SER A 842 2.44 -8.30 -24.48
CA SER A 842 1.53 -9.45 -24.58
C SER A 842 0.35 -9.21 -25.53
N LEU A 843 -0.10 -7.96 -25.71
CA LEU A 843 -1.25 -7.60 -26.54
C LEU A 843 -0.80 -7.24 -27.96
N LYS A 844 -0.53 -8.28 -28.76
CA LYS A 844 -0.11 -8.14 -30.15
C LYS A 844 -1.24 -7.59 -31.01
N THR A 845 -0.89 -6.73 -31.97
CA THR A 845 -1.86 -6.09 -32.88
C THR A 845 -1.80 -6.67 -34.28
N ILE A 846 -2.93 -7.19 -34.77
CA ILE A 846 -3.11 -7.68 -36.13
C ILE A 846 -3.93 -6.66 -36.92
N PRO A 847 -3.33 -5.86 -37.82
CA PRO A 847 -4.05 -4.91 -38.64
C PRO A 847 -4.82 -5.62 -39.76
N PHE A 848 -5.98 -5.08 -40.12
CA PHE A 848 -6.77 -5.50 -41.26
C PHE A 848 -7.56 -4.33 -41.85
N SER A 849 -8.03 -4.49 -43.09
CA SER A 849 -8.84 -3.45 -43.75
C SER A 849 -10.22 -3.35 -43.11
N GLY A 850 -10.67 -2.13 -42.77
CA GLY A 850 -12.02 -1.89 -42.28
C GLY A 850 -13.13 -2.42 -43.21
N ASN A 851 -12.84 -2.62 -44.50
CA ASN A 851 -13.76 -3.22 -45.48
C ASN A 851 -14.08 -4.71 -45.21
N LEU A 852 -13.32 -5.40 -44.36
CA LEU A 852 -13.71 -6.73 -43.89
C LEU A 852 -14.90 -6.66 -42.92
N LEU A 853 -15.20 -5.48 -42.37
CA LEU A 853 -16.42 -5.22 -41.61
C LEU A 853 -17.57 -4.81 -42.54
N LYS A 854 -18.80 -5.12 -42.14
CA LYS A 854 -20.03 -4.80 -42.86
C LYS A 854 -21.00 -4.04 -41.96
N LYS A 855 -21.94 -3.30 -42.56
CA LYS A 855 -23.04 -2.70 -41.79
C LYS A 855 -23.90 -3.80 -41.15
N GLY A 856 -24.27 -3.63 -39.89
CA GLY A 856 -25.03 -4.61 -39.10
C GLY A 856 -24.12 -5.48 -38.23
N ILE A 857 -24.50 -6.76 -38.08
CA ILE A 857 -23.76 -7.70 -37.22
C ILE A 857 -22.50 -8.19 -37.91
N ASN A 858 -21.39 -8.09 -37.19
CA ASN A 858 -20.08 -8.61 -37.55
C ASN A 858 -19.65 -9.69 -36.57
N GLU A 859 -18.75 -10.55 -37.02
CA GLU A 859 -18.21 -11.65 -36.23
C GLU A 859 -16.69 -11.68 -36.31
N ILE A 860 -16.04 -11.83 -35.15
CA ILE A 860 -14.65 -12.27 -35.03
C ILE A 860 -14.68 -13.68 -34.44
N SER A 861 -14.14 -14.66 -35.17
CA SER A 861 -14.06 -16.05 -34.70
C SER A 861 -12.62 -16.43 -34.39
N LEU A 862 -12.43 -17.13 -33.27
CA LEU A 862 -11.16 -17.71 -32.85
C LEU A 862 -11.32 -19.22 -32.68
N GLU A 863 -10.40 -20.01 -33.20
CA GLU A 863 -10.33 -21.45 -32.95
C GLU A 863 -8.94 -21.84 -32.45
N CYS A 864 -8.87 -22.67 -31.41
CA CYS A 864 -7.60 -23.20 -30.89
C CYS A 864 -7.79 -24.57 -30.23
N ASP A 865 -6.68 -25.30 -30.04
CA ASP A 865 -6.62 -26.44 -29.12
C ASP A 865 -6.26 -25.93 -27.72
N PHE A 866 -7.26 -25.83 -26.84
CA PHE A 866 -7.04 -25.38 -25.47
C PHE A 866 -6.43 -26.51 -24.64
N THR A 867 -5.26 -26.28 -24.05
CA THR A 867 -4.53 -27.24 -23.21
C THR A 867 -4.62 -26.90 -21.72
N GLU A 868 -4.31 -27.84 -20.84
CA GLU A 868 -4.21 -27.60 -19.39
C GLU A 868 -3.16 -26.52 -19.03
N GLU A 869 -2.17 -26.34 -19.89
CA GLU A 869 -1.11 -25.34 -19.76
C GLU A 869 -1.45 -24.00 -20.40
N HIS A 870 -2.59 -23.89 -21.11
CA HIS A 870 -2.98 -22.66 -21.79
C HIS A 870 -3.05 -21.48 -20.78
N PRO A 871 -2.43 -20.33 -21.09
CA PRO A 871 -2.34 -19.19 -20.15
C PRO A 871 -3.71 -18.63 -19.77
N GLY A 872 -4.71 -18.87 -20.62
CA GLY A 872 -6.12 -18.62 -20.40
C GLY A 872 -6.75 -17.79 -21.51
N LEU A 873 -8.07 -17.76 -21.57
CA LEU A 873 -8.83 -16.91 -22.49
C LEU A 873 -8.97 -15.50 -21.91
N GLU A 874 -8.89 -14.48 -22.76
CA GLU A 874 -8.86 -13.07 -22.37
C GLU A 874 -9.74 -12.22 -23.29
N ILE A 875 -10.12 -11.03 -22.81
CA ILE A 875 -10.78 -10.00 -23.61
C ILE A 875 -9.93 -9.71 -24.86
N ILE A 876 -10.58 -9.61 -26.02
CA ILE A 876 -9.95 -9.12 -27.25
C ILE A 876 -10.41 -7.70 -27.54
N TYR A 877 -9.56 -6.91 -28.20
CA TYR A 877 -9.83 -5.50 -28.42
C TYR A 877 -9.81 -5.18 -29.91
N LEU A 878 -10.86 -4.50 -30.37
CA LEU A 878 -10.85 -3.87 -31.68
C LEU A 878 -10.38 -2.43 -31.51
N LEU A 879 -9.34 -2.05 -32.26
CA LEU A 879 -8.71 -0.74 -32.22
C LEU A 879 -8.89 -0.05 -33.56
N GLY A 880 -9.29 1.22 -33.56
CA GLY A 880 -9.37 1.98 -34.80
C GLY A 880 -9.90 3.39 -34.65
N ASP A 881 -10.02 4.03 -35.80
CA ASP A 881 -10.64 5.34 -35.94
C ASP A 881 -12.16 5.17 -36.11
N PHE A 882 -12.85 5.08 -34.99
CA PHE A 882 -14.31 4.98 -34.89
C PHE A 882 -14.79 5.50 -33.54
N SER A 883 -16.10 5.66 -33.37
CA SER A 883 -16.72 5.87 -32.05
C SER A 883 -17.52 4.66 -31.60
N VAL A 884 -17.70 4.50 -30.29
CA VAL A 884 -18.48 3.41 -29.71
C VAL A 884 -19.65 3.97 -28.91
N LYS A 885 -20.84 3.43 -29.14
CA LYS A 885 -22.04 3.70 -28.33
C LYS A 885 -22.46 2.42 -27.61
N ILE A 886 -22.77 2.51 -26.32
CA ILE A 886 -23.25 1.39 -25.53
C ILE A 886 -24.75 1.52 -25.31
N SER A 887 -25.49 0.44 -25.55
CA SER A 887 -26.88 0.28 -25.14
C SER A 887 -27.03 -1.02 -24.34
N GLY A 888 -27.20 -0.90 -23.02
CA GLY A 888 -27.11 -2.07 -22.12
C GLY A 888 -25.69 -2.64 -22.12
N ASN A 889 -25.54 -3.87 -22.61
CA ASN A 889 -24.26 -4.57 -22.79
C ASN A 889 -23.86 -4.74 -24.26
N LYS A 890 -24.53 -4.01 -25.17
CA LYS A 890 -24.30 -4.11 -26.61
C LYS A 890 -23.55 -2.88 -27.10
N PRO A 891 -22.24 -2.99 -27.35
CA PRO A 891 -21.49 -1.91 -27.97
C PRO A 891 -21.71 -1.89 -29.49
N THR A 892 -21.79 -0.69 -30.04
CA THR A 892 -21.97 -0.44 -31.48
C THR A 892 -20.89 0.51 -31.99
N VAL A 893 -20.22 0.13 -33.08
CA VAL A 893 -19.25 0.97 -33.80
C VAL A 893 -19.98 1.97 -34.70
N ASN A 894 -19.57 3.24 -34.66
CA ASN A 894 -20.13 4.35 -35.43
C ASN A 894 -19.02 5.24 -36.02
N THR A 895 -19.42 6.28 -36.75
CA THR A 895 -18.53 7.29 -37.31
C THR A 895 -17.61 7.90 -36.24
N PRO A 896 -16.32 8.15 -36.55
CA PRO A 896 -15.40 8.86 -35.66
C PRO A 896 -15.95 10.17 -35.12
N VAL A 897 -15.62 10.48 -33.87
CA VAL A 897 -15.92 11.76 -33.24
C VAL A 897 -14.66 12.62 -33.24
N ARG A 898 -14.74 13.84 -33.81
CA ARG A 898 -13.61 14.79 -33.92
C ARG A 898 -13.69 15.97 -32.98
N GLU A 899 -14.88 16.19 -32.43
CA GLU A 899 -15.11 17.27 -31.48
C GLU A 899 -15.90 16.78 -30.26
N LEU A 900 -15.56 17.32 -29.10
CA LEU A 900 -16.21 16.99 -27.83
C LEU A 900 -16.68 18.24 -27.09
N LYS A 901 -17.75 18.07 -26.32
CA LYS A 901 -18.12 19.04 -25.29
C LYS A 901 -17.32 18.73 -24.02
N THR A 902 -17.21 19.73 -23.14
CA THR A 902 -16.79 19.46 -21.76
C THR A 902 -17.72 18.43 -21.13
N GLY A 903 -17.14 17.49 -20.38
CA GLY A 903 -17.84 16.41 -19.70
C GLY A 903 -17.19 15.05 -19.92
N ASP A 904 -17.98 14.01 -19.65
CA ASP A 904 -17.59 12.61 -19.64
C ASP A 904 -17.45 12.03 -21.07
N TRP A 905 -16.26 11.53 -21.42
CA TRP A 905 -15.94 10.87 -22.69
C TRP A 905 -16.80 9.65 -22.97
N THR A 906 -17.18 8.92 -21.91
CA THR A 906 -17.91 7.65 -22.06
C THR A 906 -19.28 7.84 -22.69
N LYS A 907 -19.83 9.06 -22.60
CA LYS A 907 -21.11 9.47 -23.18
C LYS A 907 -20.97 10.10 -24.56
N GLN A 908 -19.75 10.27 -25.06
CA GLN A 908 -19.44 11.04 -26.27
C GLN A 908 -18.65 10.22 -27.32
N GLY A 909 -18.80 8.89 -27.33
CA GLY A 909 -18.20 8.01 -28.34
C GLY A 909 -16.90 7.31 -27.92
N PHE A 910 -16.44 7.54 -26.69
CA PHE A 910 -15.18 7.01 -26.16
C PHE A 910 -15.38 6.21 -24.84
N PRO A 911 -16.33 5.25 -24.76
CA PRO A 911 -16.61 4.50 -23.53
C PRO A 911 -15.41 3.66 -23.05
N PHE A 912 -14.74 2.94 -23.94
CA PHE A 912 -13.58 2.10 -23.60
C PHE A 912 -12.23 2.78 -23.91
N TYR A 913 -12.25 4.06 -24.30
CA TYR A 913 -11.03 4.79 -24.61
C TYR A 913 -10.13 4.83 -23.38
N SER A 914 -8.84 4.58 -23.59
CA SER A 914 -7.93 4.36 -22.47
C SER A 914 -6.53 4.96 -22.66
N GLY A 915 -6.37 5.81 -23.69
CA GLY A 915 -5.20 6.68 -23.85
C GLY A 915 -5.43 8.09 -23.28
N ASN A 916 -4.62 9.06 -23.70
CA ASN A 916 -4.74 10.47 -23.35
C ASN A 916 -5.56 11.22 -24.41
N MET A 917 -6.25 12.30 -24.03
CA MET A 917 -7.06 13.07 -24.96
C MET A 917 -6.75 14.55 -24.87
N THR A 918 -6.47 15.14 -26.03
CA THR A 918 -5.99 16.52 -26.15
C THR A 918 -7.04 17.40 -26.76
N TYR A 919 -7.50 18.38 -25.98
CA TYR A 919 -8.42 19.45 -26.37
C TYR A 919 -7.64 20.61 -26.97
N ILE A 920 -7.97 21.00 -28.20
CA ILE A 920 -7.21 21.98 -28.98
C ILE A 920 -8.04 23.24 -29.18
N THR A 921 -7.44 24.40 -28.94
CA THR A 921 -8.07 25.68 -29.26
C THR A 921 -7.05 26.79 -29.48
N THR A 922 -7.54 27.92 -29.98
CA THR A 922 -6.73 29.12 -30.18
C THR A 922 -7.29 30.27 -29.35
N VAL A 923 -6.41 30.98 -28.67
CA VAL A 923 -6.73 32.16 -27.86
C VAL A 923 -5.91 33.36 -28.33
N LYS A 924 -6.49 34.56 -28.28
CA LYS A 924 -5.78 35.81 -28.58
C LYS A 924 -5.41 36.52 -27.29
N LEU A 925 -4.13 36.85 -27.11
CA LEU A 925 -3.62 37.50 -25.92
C LEU A 925 -2.99 38.86 -26.28
N THR A 926 -3.39 39.91 -25.57
CA THR A 926 -2.72 41.21 -25.58
C THR A 926 -1.87 41.30 -24.31
N LYS A 927 -0.77 40.56 -24.28
CA LYS A 927 0.10 40.45 -23.09
C LYS A 927 1.13 41.58 -23.02
N SER A 928 1.32 42.17 -21.85
CA SER A 928 2.47 43.04 -21.55
C SER A 928 3.61 42.29 -20.85
N ALA A 929 4.84 42.81 -20.88
CA ALA A 929 6.01 42.14 -20.29
C ALA A 929 5.92 41.92 -18.76
N LYS A 930 5.01 42.63 -18.06
CA LYS A 930 4.81 42.53 -16.61
C LYS A 930 3.73 41.52 -16.20
N GLU A 931 2.96 40.99 -17.16
CA GLU A 931 1.86 40.06 -16.88
C GLU A 931 2.33 38.60 -16.82
N LYS A 932 1.84 37.86 -15.83
CA LYS A 932 1.92 36.40 -15.77
C LYS A 932 0.61 35.80 -16.28
N VAL A 933 0.70 34.77 -17.11
CA VAL A 933 -0.44 34.11 -17.72
C VAL A 933 -0.45 32.64 -17.28
N PHE A 934 -1.58 32.20 -16.74
CA PHE A 934 -1.78 30.82 -16.31
C PHE A 934 -2.97 30.20 -17.03
N VAL A 935 -2.88 28.90 -17.31
CA VAL A 935 -4.07 28.08 -17.64
C VAL A 935 -4.51 27.38 -16.36
N LYS A 936 -5.75 27.62 -15.96
CA LYS A 936 -6.41 26.95 -14.83
C LYS A 936 -7.41 25.93 -15.36
N ILE A 937 -7.36 24.72 -14.79
CA ILE A 937 -8.29 23.63 -15.06
C ILE A 937 -9.18 23.44 -13.82
N PRO A 938 -10.39 24.00 -13.79
CA PRO A 938 -11.23 23.96 -12.58
C PRO A 938 -11.64 22.53 -12.20
N SER A 939 -11.94 21.69 -13.19
CA SER A 939 -12.45 20.34 -12.97
C SER A 939 -12.14 19.41 -14.14
N TYR A 940 -11.63 18.22 -13.83
CA TYR A 940 -11.37 17.15 -14.79
C TYR A 940 -11.56 15.77 -14.12
N ARG A 941 -11.70 14.72 -14.93
CA ARG A 941 -11.52 13.31 -14.51
C ARG A 941 -10.46 12.68 -15.39
N GLY A 942 -9.52 12.00 -14.77
CA GLY A 942 -8.28 11.51 -15.37
C GLY A 942 -7.18 11.51 -14.32
N VAL A 943 -5.96 11.15 -14.70
CA VAL A 943 -4.84 10.99 -13.77
C VAL A 943 -4.14 12.32 -13.49
N ALA A 944 -3.94 13.14 -14.52
CA ALA A 944 -3.37 14.49 -14.47
C ALA A 944 -3.70 15.26 -15.77
N VAL A 945 -3.26 16.51 -15.87
CA VAL A 945 -3.45 17.34 -17.07
C VAL A 945 -2.12 17.97 -17.50
N ALA A 946 -1.74 17.79 -18.77
CA ALA A 946 -0.64 18.51 -19.40
C ALA A 946 -1.18 19.67 -20.25
N VAL A 947 -0.45 20.79 -20.22
CA VAL A 947 -0.76 21.97 -21.05
C VAL A 947 0.40 22.21 -22.00
N TYR A 948 0.09 22.33 -23.29
CA TYR A 948 1.03 22.73 -24.33
C TYR A 948 0.58 24.05 -24.95
N VAL A 949 1.54 24.90 -25.29
CA VAL A 949 1.30 26.19 -25.92
C VAL A 949 2.23 26.32 -27.11
N ASN A 950 1.67 26.58 -28.29
CA ASN A 950 2.43 26.73 -29.54
C ASN A 950 3.40 25.55 -29.82
N GLY A 951 3.01 24.33 -29.45
CA GLY A 951 3.81 23.11 -29.61
C GLY A 951 4.74 22.77 -28.43
N GLU A 952 4.99 23.69 -27.50
CA GLU A 952 5.86 23.44 -26.34
C GLU A 952 5.07 22.99 -25.10
N LYS A 953 5.58 22.00 -24.36
CA LYS A 953 4.98 21.55 -23.09
C LYS A 953 5.24 22.59 -22.00
N ALA A 954 4.21 23.34 -21.63
CA ALA A 954 4.33 24.40 -20.63
C ALA A 954 4.39 23.84 -19.20
N GLY A 955 3.68 22.74 -18.93
CA GLY A 955 3.71 22.09 -17.62
C GLY A 955 2.60 21.06 -17.41
N ILE A 956 2.62 20.45 -16.22
CA ILE A 956 1.63 19.47 -15.78
C ILE A 956 1.00 19.95 -14.47
N THR A 957 -0.33 19.93 -14.42
CA THR A 957 -1.09 20.08 -13.18
C THR A 957 -1.73 18.75 -12.81
N ALA A 958 -1.49 18.30 -11.58
CA ALA A 958 -1.91 16.98 -11.07
C ALA A 958 -2.68 17.07 -9.75
N TRP A 959 -2.66 18.24 -9.12
CA TRP A 959 -3.31 18.57 -7.85
C TRP A 959 -3.53 20.09 -7.80
N ALA A 960 -4.24 20.56 -6.77
CA ALA A 960 -4.52 21.98 -6.60
C ALA A 960 -3.23 22.83 -6.55
N PRO A 961 -3.26 24.07 -7.09
CA PRO A 961 -4.45 24.84 -7.48
C PRO A 961 -5.01 24.54 -8.87
N GLY A 962 -4.49 23.54 -9.60
CA GLY A 962 -4.99 23.23 -10.94
C GLY A 962 -4.45 24.18 -12.02
N GLU A 963 -3.27 24.78 -11.81
CA GLU A 963 -2.75 25.88 -12.62
C GLU A 963 -1.40 25.53 -13.27
N VAL A 964 -1.19 25.97 -14.52
CA VAL A 964 0.09 25.90 -15.23
C VAL A 964 0.50 27.30 -15.66
N ASP A 965 1.69 27.75 -15.24
CA ASP A 965 2.29 29.02 -15.70
C ASP A 965 2.74 28.87 -17.15
N ILE A 966 2.08 29.57 -18.06
CA ILE A 966 2.39 29.56 -19.49
C ILE A 966 3.13 30.83 -19.92
N SER A 967 3.59 31.65 -18.97
CA SER A 967 4.12 32.98 -19.24
C SER A 967 5.33 32.99 -20.17
N SER A 968 6.19 31.98 -20.12
CA SER A 968 7.41 31.91 -20.94
C SER A 968 7.16 31.46 -22.39
N VAL A 969 6.00 30.87 -22.68
CA VAL A 969 5.72 30.21 -23.96
C VAL A 969 4.59 30.89 -24.77
N VAL A 970 3.88 31.84 -24.16
CA VAL A 970 2.86 32.66 -24.85
C VAL A 970 3.47 33.83 -25.61
N GLN A 971 2.88 34.15 -26.75
CA GLN A 971 3.19 35.32 -27.57
C GLN A 971 2.02 36.32 -27.65
N ILE A 972 2.30 37.56 -28.09
CA ILE A 972 1.24 38.54 -28.39
C ILE A 972 0.45 38.06 -29.60
N GLY A 973 -0.87 38.23 -29.56
CA GLY A 973 -1.77 37.79 -30.61
C GLY A 973 -2.19 36.33 -30.43
N SER A 974 -2.16 35.55 -31.50
CA SER A 974 -2.72 34.20 -31.55
C SER A 974 -1.79 33.17 -30.89
N ASN A 975 -2.35 32.34 -30.01
CA ASN A 975 -1.68 31.22 -29.36
C ASN A 975 -2.53 29.96 -29.47
N GLU A 976 -1.92 28.86 -29.90
CA GLU A 976 -2.56 27.54 -29.82
C GLU A 976 -2.37 26.97 -28.42
N ILE A 977 -3.46 26.58 -27.78
CA ILE A 977 -3.49 25.95 -26.46
C ILE A 977 -3.99 24.53 -26.63
N ARG A 978 -3.20 23.56 -26.16
CA ARG A 978 -3.58 22.14 -26.11
C ARG A 978 -3.64 21.70 -24.65
N ILE A 979 -4.79 21.15 -24.25
CA ILE A 979 -5.03 20.65 -22.90
C ILE A 979 -5.21 19.14 -23.00
N GLU A 980 -4.19 18.41 -22.59
CA GLU A 980 -4.15 16.96 -22.61
C GLU A 980 -4.60 16.40 -21.26
N ILE A 981 -5.78 15.79 -21.23
CA ILE A 981 -6.24 15.03 -20.08
C ILE A 981 -5.62 13.64 -20.17
N MET A 982 -4.85 13.27 -19.15
CA MET A 982 -4.24 11.95 -19.06
C MET A 982 -5.27 10.92 -18.62
N GLY A 983 -5.54 9.93 -19.47
CA GLY A 983 -6.57 8.92 -19.23
C GLY A 983 -6.11 7.76 -18.36
N HIS A 984 -6.86 6.65 -18.40
CA HIS A 984 -6.57 5.44 -17.62
C HIS A 984 -7.13 4.18 -18.28
N ARG A 985 -6.70 2.99 -17.83
CA ARG A 985 -7.17 1.70 -18.38
C ARG A 985 -8.42 1.10 -17.70
N ARG A 986 -9.00 1.77 -16.70
CA ARG A 986 -10.19 1.27 -15.95
C ARG A 986 -11.36 0.87 -16.85
N ASN A 987 -11.54 1.59 -17.95
CA ASN A 987 -12.65 1.39 -18.87
C ASN A 987 -12.36 0.39 -20.00
N SER A 988 -11.13 -0.09 -20.18
CA SER A 988 -10.80 -1.14 -21.16
C SER A 988 -10.43 -2.46 -20.50
N HIS A 989 -9.76 -2.41 -19.35
CA HIS A 989 -9.25 -3.57 -18.65
C HIS A 989 -10.07 -3.95 -17.42
N GLY A 990 -11.01 -3.12 -16.98
CA GLY A 990 -11.96 -3.45 -15.93
C GLY A 990 -11.49 -3.20 -14.50
N PRO A 991 -12.21 -3.75 -13.49
CA PRO A 991 -13.30 -4.74 -13.63
C PRO A 991 -14.55 -4.14 -14.30
N LEU A 992 -14.92 -4.67 -15.47
CA LEU A 992 -15.98 -4.08 -16.32
C LEU A 992 -17.39 -4.40 -15.83
N HIS A 993 -17.55 -5.54 -15.15
CA HIS A 993 -18.84 -6.12 -14.75
C HIS A 993 -19.03 -6.22 -13.22
N TYR A 994 -18.12 -5.63 -12.44
CA TYR A 994 -18.31 -5.55 -10.99
C TYR A 994 -19.41 -4.55 -10.68
N SER A 995 -20.35 -4.89 -9.79
CA SER A 995 -21.57 -4.12 -9.53
C SER A 995 -21.29 -2.74 -8.92
N GLU A 996 -20.19 -2.59 -8.18
CA GLU A 996 -19.75 -1.31 -7.66
C GLU A 996 -18.80 -0.60 -8.63
N LYS A 997 -19.03 0.69 -8.85
CA LYS A 997 -18.26 1.51 -9.79
C LYS A 997 -16.83 1.77 -9.32
N TRP A 998 -16.69 2.11 -8.04
CA TRP A 998 -15.43 2.36 -7.34
C TRP A 998 -15.40 1.49 -6.08
N PRO A 999 -14.96 0.23 -6.20
CA PRO A 999 -14.85 -0.64 -5.04
C PRO A 999 -13.78 -0.11 -4.09
N MET A 1000 -13.95 -0.34 -2.79
CA MET A 1000 -12.90 -0.02 -1.80
C MET A 1000 -11.59 -0.78 -2.06
N TRP A 1001 -11.67 -1.89 -2.79
CA TRP A 1001 -10.59 -2.80 -3.08
C TRP A 1001 -10.69 -3.30 -4.52
N THR A 1002 -9.62 -3.15 -5.30
CA THR A 1002 -9.51 -3.72 -6.64
C THR A 1002 -8.43 -4.80 -6.66
N GLY A 1003 -8.85 -6.07 -6.65
CA GLY A 1003 -7.95 -7.23 -6.81
C GLY A 1003 -8.57 -8.31 -7.71
N PRO A 1004 -7.94 -9.50 -7.81
CA PRO A 1004 -8.40 -10.57 -8.70
C PRO A 1004 -9.89 -10.93 -8.51
N ALA A 1005 -10.39 -10.90 -7.27
CA ALA A 1005 -11.77 -11.27 -6.95
C ALA A 1005 -12.83 -10.37 -7.61
N GLN A 1006 -12.54 -9.07 -7.79
CA GLN A 1006 -13.48 -8.14 -8.44
C GLN A 1006 -13.67 -8.44 -9.94
N TYR A 1007 -12.76 -9.18 -10.58
CA TYR A 1007 -12.87 -9.57 -11.99
C TYR A 1007 -13.72 -10.81 -12.21
N ILE A 1008 -13.84 -11.68 -11.21
CA ILE A 1008 -14.55 -12.96 -11.28
C ILE A 1008 -15.81 -12.98 -10.40
N SER A 1009 -16.36 -11.80 -10.09
CA SER A 1009 -17.52 -11.66 -9.21
C SER A 1009 -18.78 -12.35 -9.74
N GLU A 1010 -19.63 -12.81 -8.81
CA GLU A 1010 -20.91 -13.45 -9.09
C GLU A 1010 -22.03 -12.87 -8.22
N GLY A 1011 -23.28 -13.23 -8.52
CA GLY A 1011 -24.44 -12.83 -7.72
C GLY A 1011 -24.59 -11.31 -7.58
N LYS A 1012 -24.69 -10.82 -6.34
CA LYS A 1012 -24.84 -9.37 -6.05
C LYS A 1012 -23.61 -8.53 -6.43
N GLY A 1013 -22.45 -9.16 -6.57
CA GLY A 1013 -21.21 -8.50 -7.01
C GLY A 1013 -21.15 -8.28 -8.53
N TRP A 1014 -22.10 -8.83 -9.30
CA TRP A 1014 -22.07 -8.83 -10.76
C TRP A 1014 -23.08 -7.85 -11.38
N SER A 1015 -22.73 -7.31 -12.55
CA SER A 1015 -23.62 -6.60 -13.45
C SER A 1015 -23.40 -7.02 -14.91
N ASP A 1016 -24.48 -7.34 -15.62
CA ASP A 1016 -24.40 -7.58 -17.07
C ASP A 1016 -24.10 -6.31 -17.86
N LYS A 1017 -24.24 -5.12 -17.25
CA LYS A 1017 -23.91 -3.83 -17.89
C LYS A 1017 -22.44 -3.50 -17.67
N TYR A 1018 -21.86 -2.76 -18.61
CA TYR A 1018 -20.55 -2.16 -18.42
C TYR A 1018 -20.59 -1.05 -17.35
N ASN A 1019 -19.88 -1.25 -16.25
CA ASN A 1019 -19.69 -0.25 -15.19
C ASN A 1019 -18.42 0.56 -15.44
N LEU A 1020 -18.56 1.59 -16.28
CA LEU A 1020 -17.49 2.49 -16.71
C LEU A 1020 -17.38 3.74 -15.83
N VAL A 1021 -16.16 4.24 -15.62
CA VAL A 1021 -15.88 5.47 -14.85
C VAL A 1021 -15.74 6.69 -15.78
N PRO A 1022 -16.17 7.89 -15.34
CA PRO A 1022 -16.06 9.10 -16.15
C PRO A 1022 -14.61 9.53 -16.33
N CYS A 1023 -14.27 10.01 -17.53
CA CYS A 1023 -12.98 10.62 -17.86
C CYS A 1023 -13.22 11.85 -18.75
N GLY A 1024 -12.42 12.92 -18.63
CA GLY A 1024 -12.50 14.10 -19.48
C GLY A 1024 -12.37 15.46 -18.80
N LEU A 1025 -12.38 16.50 -19.61
CA LEU A 1025 -12.39 17.91 -19.18
C LEU A 1025 -13.81 18.26 -18.74
N MET A 1026 -14.05 18.37 -17.43
CA MET A 1026 -15.40 18.44 -16.87
C MET A 1026 -15.97 19.86 -16.92
N GLU A 1027 -15.12 20.87 -16.83
CA GLU A 1027 -15.48 22.29 -16.90
C GLU A 1027 -14.57 23.04 -17.87
N ASN A 1028 -15.03 24.18 -18.38
CA ASN A 1028 -14.23 25.00 -19.27
C ASN A 1028 -12.99 25.55 -18.53
N PRO A 1029 -11.81 25.50 -19.16
CA PRO A 1029 -10.58 26.03 -18.61
C PRO A 1029 -10.60 27.56 -18.63
N LEU A 1030 -9.79 28.15 -17.75
CA LEU A 1030 -9.69 29.60 -17.57
C LEU A 1030 -8.26 30.06 -17.88
N LEU A 1031 -8.13 31.24 -18.47
CA LEU A 1031 -6.89 31.98 -18.54
C LEU A 1031 -6.86 33.01 -17.42
N LEU A 1032 -5.86 32.94 -16.56
CA LEU A 1032 -5.64 33.92 -15.49
C LEU A 1032 -4.48 34.82 -15.90
N VAL A 1033 -4.74 36.11 -16.04
CA VAL A 1033 -3.73 37.13 -16.30
C VAL A 1033 -3.51 37.90 -15.00
N ARG A 1034 -2.32 37.77 -14.43
CA ARG A 1034 -1.96 38.30 -13.12
C ARG A 1034 -0.84 39.35 -13.23
N ILE A 1035 -0.96 40.45 -12.49
CA ILE A 1035 0.02 41.57 -12.43
C ILE A 1035 0.56 41.74 -11.03
#